data_AF-A0A315W9J2-F1
#
_entry.id   AF-A0A315W9J2-F1
#
_cell.length_a   1.000
_cell.length_b   1.000
_cell.length_c   1.000
_cell.angle_alpha   90.00
_cell.angle_beta   90.00
_cell.angle_gamma   90.00
#
_symmetry.space_group_name_H-M   'P 1'
#
loop_
_entity.id
_entity.type
_entity.pdbx_description
1 polymer ?
#
loop_
_entity_poly.entity_id
_entity_poly.type
_entity_poly.pdbx_seq_one_letter_code
_entity_poly.pdbx_strand_id
1 'polypeptide(L)'
;MRYLVGLGRSFARLHVRSCHQSIYSRNSNPRRVGVDLGEKKLEISSGSLARFADGSAVVQLGDTSVMVTAVSKTKPSLSQFMPLVVDYRQKAAAAGRIPTNYLRRELGTTDNEILTSRLIGELDVPSFHHVLCNLLAVDGVNDPDVLAINAASAALALSDIPWHGPIGAVRVGMVDGELLVNPTRAEMASSSLNLIVAGAPSSQVVMIEASAENVLQQDFCHAVKVGVKHTQQIILAIQQLVREQKITKRTPVKMFSVPTEMVEHVRQSFAERIYAVFTDYTHDKISRDEAINKVRLETEESIKEKFPLAEPFEVIESFNAVSKEVFRNLVLNEYKRCDGRELTALRKISCEIDLFKPLHGSALFQRGQTQVLSSVTFDSLESSVKTDIITTALSGIKDKNFMLHYEFPPYATNETGKMGGLNRRELGHGALAEKALRPVIPKDFPFTIRVTAEVLESNGSSSMASACGGSLALMDSGVPISSAVAGVAIGLISKANPEKPTEIEDYRLLTDILGIEDYLGDMDFKLAGTNKGITALQADVKIPGLPLKVVMEAIQQATVAKREILGIMNKCIAKPRENRKENGPVVENVRVPVSRRGRFVGPGGYNLRRIQAQTGVTISQMDEETFSVFAPTPGAMNEAQDFIKDICKDDQEQQLEFGAIYTATISEIRDVGVMVKLYPNMTPVLLHNSQLDHKRIKHPSALGLEVGQEIQVKYFGRDPTDGRMRLSRKVLHSPAATVVKTLSEKQSISMGASSFHRDSSDS
;
A
#
# COMPACT_ATOMS: atom_id res chain seq x y z
N MET A 1 67.04 -26.77 25.74
CA MET A 1 65.66 -26.27 25.60
C MET A 1 65.69 -24.94 24.86
N ARG A 2 64.80 -24.81 23.88
CA ARG A 2 64.53 -23.65 22.98
C ARG A 2 65.52 -23.46 21.82
N TYR A 3 64.92 -23.41 20.62
CA TYR A 3 65.49 -23.18 19.28
C TYR A 3 65.98 -24.41 18.50
N LEU A 4 65.07 -25.35 18.30
CA LEU A 4 65.14 -26.38 17.26
C LEU A 4 63.78 -26.55 16.57
N VAL A 5 63.16 -25.46 16.09
CA VAL A 5 61.97 -25.53 15.21
C VAL A 5 61.94 -24.31 14.32
N GLY A 6 62.47 -24.40 13.11
CA GLY A 6 62.57 -23.22 12.25
C GLY A 6 62.87 -23.49 10.79
N LEU A 7 62.38 -24.58 10.18
CA LEU A 7 62.56 -24.81 8.74
C LEU A 7 61.44 -25.64 8.06
N GLY A 8 60.26 -25.75 8.68
CA GLY A 8 59.16 -26.58 8.17
C GLY A 8 57.91 -25.85 7.65
N ARG A 9 57.97 -24.54 7.35
CA ARG A 9 56.75 -23.74 7.03
C ARG A 9 56.72 -22.96 5.71
N SER A 10 57.69 -23.14 4.81
CA SER A 10 57.69 -22.42 3.52
C SER A 10 57.08 -23.15 2.32
N PHE A 11 56.80 -24.46 2.40
CA PHE A 11 56.25 -25.20 1.24
C PHE A 11 54.72 -25.34 1.22
N ALA A 12 54.02 -25.16 2.36
CA ALA A 12 52.55 -25.28 2.42
C ALA A 12 51.77 -23.99 2.09
N ARG A 13 52.44 -22.85 1.90
CA ARG A 13 51.78 -21.56 1.58
C ARG A 13 51.73 -21.22 0.09
N LEU A 14 52.37 -22.02 -0.76
CA LEU A 14 52.41 -21.79 -2.21
C LEU A 14 51.28 -22.48 -2.99
N HIS A 15 50.47 -23.35 -2.38
CA HIS A 15 49.31 -23.99 -3.04
C HIS A 15 47.95 -23.35 -2.75
N VAL A 16 47.86 -22.37 -1.84
CA VAL A 16 46.58 -21.68 -1.54
C VAL A 16 46.37 -20.42 -2.41
N ARG A 17 47.39 -19.98 -3.16
CA ARG A 17 47.29 -18.81 -4.06
C ARG A 17 47.02 -19.15 -5.53
N SER A 18 46.95 -20.43 -5.89
CA SER A 18 46.71 -20.88 -7.28
C SER A 18 45.22 -20.90 -7.69
N CYS A 19 44.28 -20.92 -6.72
CA CYS A 19 42.84 -20.89 -7.00
C CYS A 19 42.21 -19.49 -7.08
N HIS A 20 43.03 -18.44 -7.00
CA HIS A 20 42.63 -17.05 -7.27
C HIS A 20 43.29 -16.52 -8.54
N GLN A 21 43.24 -17.30 -9.63
CA GLN A 21 43.08 -16.65 -10.93
C GLN A 21 41.71 -15.98 -10.90
N SER A 22 41.71 -14.68 -10.63
CA SER A 22 40.52 -13.85 -10.70
C SER A 22 39.77 -14.15 -12.00
N ILE A 23 38.48 -14.45 -11.87
CA ILE A 23 37.46 -14.53 -12.94
C ILE A 23 37.44 -13.28 -13.85
N TYR A 24 38.22 -12.26 -13.51
CA TYR A 24 38.48 -11.02 -14.24
C TYR A 24 38.83 -11.16 -15.73
N SER A 25 39.40 -12.28 -16.17
CA SER A 25 39.86 -12.43 -17.57
C SER A 25 38.88 -13.18 -18.50
N ARG A 26 37.87 -13.91 -17.96
CA ARG A 26 37.00 -14.75 -18.80
C ARG A 26 35.64 -14.12 -19.19
N ASN A 27 35.14 -13.13 -18.45
CA ASN A 27 33.80 -12.55 -18.65
C ASN A 27 33.81 -11.12 -19.24
N SER A 28 34.73 -10.82 -20.17
CA SER A 28 34.80 -9.49 -20.80
C SER A 28 33.79 -9.27 -21.94
N ASN A 29 33.17 -10.32 -22.47
CA ASN A 29 32.23 -10.20 -23.58
C ASN A 29 30.79 -10.06 -23.07
N PRO A 30 30.10 -8.93 -23.34
CA PRO A 30 28.69 -8.78 -23.01
C PRO A 30 27.89 -9.85 -23.76
N ARG A 31 27.05 -10.59 -23.02
CA ARG A 31 26.13 -11.59 -23.57
C ARG A 31 24.71 -11.12 -23.37
N ARG A 32 23.86 -11.41 -24.36
CA ARG A 32 22.46 -11.00 -24.44
C ARG A 32 21.66 -12.18 -24.97
N VAL A 33 20.51 -12.44 -24.37
CA VAL A 33 19.50 -13.38 -24.87
C VAL A 33 18.16 -12.65 -24.95
N GLY A 34 17.48 -12.80 -26.07
CA GLY A 34 16.11 -12.32 -26.24
C GLY A 34 15.11 -13.44 -25.93
N VAL A 35 14.04 -13.09 -25.22
CA VAL A 35 12.90 -13.95 -24.92
C VAL A 35 11.69 -13.35 -25.59
N ASP A 36 11.05 -14.15 -26.44
CA ASP A 36 9.79 -13.78 -27.08
C ASP A 36 8.63 -14.20 -26.16
N LEU A 37 7.89 -13.21 -25.64
CA LEU A 37 6.72 -13.37 -24.78
C LEU A 37 5.44 -12.93 -25.52
N GLY A 38 5.33 -13.30 -26.81
CA GLY A 38 4.20 -12.93 -27.67
C GLY A 38 4.50 -11.64 -28.43
N GLU A 39 3.79 -10.56 -28.14
CA GLU A 39 4.07 -9.26 -28.78
C GLU A 39 5.25 -8.52 -28.14
N LYS A 40 5.70 -8.99 -26.97
CA LYS A 40 6.72 -8.35 -26.15
C LYS A 40 8.04 -9.13 -26.19
N LYS A 41 9.14 -8.39 -26.37
CA LYS A 41 10.50 -8.94 -26.33
C LYS A 41 11.20 -8.52 -25.05
N LEU A 42 11.60 -9.50 -24.25
CA LEU A 42 12.36 -9.32 -23.04
C LEU A 42 13.83 -9.66 -23.32
N GLU A 43 14.75 -8.75 -23.01
CA GLU A 43 16.19 -8.97 -23.19
C GLU A 43 16.87 -9.16 -21.84
N ILE A 44 17.65 -10.22 -21.70
CA ILE A 44 18.48 -10.49 -20.52
C ILE A 44 19.94 -10.36 -20.92
N SER A 45 20.71 -9.55 -20.19
CA SER A 45 22.12 -9.30 -20.49
C SER A 45 23.00 -9.35 -19.23
N SER A 46 24.28 -9.69 -19.42
CA SER A 46 25.28 -9.76 -18.34
C SER A 46 26.70 -9.50 -18.86
N GLY A 47 27.63 -9.19 -17.94
CA GLY A 47 29.06 -8.99 -18.21
C GLY A 47 29.48 -7.52 -18.46
N SER A 48 28.53 -6.59 -18.62
CA SER A 48 28.83 -5.17 -18.82
C SER A 48 28.94 -4.40 -17.49
N LEU A 49 27.94 -4.54 -16.61
CA LEU A 49 27.78 -3.74 -15.39
C LEU A 49 28.02 -4.54 -14.10
N ALA A 50 28.49 -3.85 -13.06
CA ALA A 50 28.70 -4.38 -11.71
C ALA A 50 29.53 -5.68 -11.65
N ARG A 51 30.64 -5.71 -12.41
CA ARG A 51 31.51 -6.89 -12.60
C ARG A 51 32.19 -7.44 -11.34
N PHE A 52 32.16 -6.70 -10.23
CA PHE A 52 32.67 -7.15 -8.94
C PHE A 52 31.66 -7.98 -8.14
N ALA A 53 30.37 -7.90 -8.46
CA ALA A 53 29.38 -8.75 -7.82
C ALA A 53 29.61 -10.22 -8.22
N ASP A 54 29.23 -11.15 -7.34
CA ASP A 54 29.34 -12.57 -7.64
C ASP A 54 28.46 -12.94 -8.86
N GLY A 55 27.31 -12.28 -8.99
CA GLY A 55 26.52 -12.25 -10.21
C GLY A 55 25.83 -10.92 -10.45
N SER A 56 25.67 -10.58 -11.73
CA SER A 56 25.03 -9.34 -12.18
C SER A 56 24.27 -9.60 -13.48
N ALA A 57 23.03 -9.14 -13.56
CA ALA A 57 22.21 -9.23 -14.76
C ALA A 57 21.39 -7.95 -14.94
N VAL A 58 21.15 -7.58 -16.20
CA VAL A 58 20.24 -6.52 -16.59
C VAL A 58 19.12 -7.13 -17.42
N VAL A 59 17.89 -6.90 -17.01
CA VAL A 59 16.69 -7.28 -17.77
C VAL A 59 16.03 -6.03 -18.31
N GLN A 60 15.69 -6.05 -19.59
CA GLN A 60 15.06 -4.95 -20.30
C GLN A 60 13.77 -5.40 -21.00
N LEU A 61 12.73 -4.58 -20.90
CA LEU A 61 11.47 -4.74 -21.62
C LEU A 61 11.04 -3.37 -22.13
N GLY A 62 10.99 -3.20 -23.45
CA GLY A 62 10.87 -1.86 -24.05
C GLY A 62 12.08 -1.00 -23.66
N ASP A 63 11.80 0.18 -23.09
CA ASP A 63 12.85 1.10 -22.60
C ASP A 63 13.01 1.04 -21.06
N THR A 64 12.25 0.18 -20.38
CA THR A 64 12.43 -0.09 -18.95
C THR A 64 13.53 -1.14 -18.74
N SER A 65 14.52 -0.81 -17.92
CA SER A 65 15.68 -1.68 -17.60
C SER A 65 16.01 -1.71 -16.11
N VAL A 66 16.23 -2.93 -15.60
CA VAL A 66 16.54 -3.20 -14.19
C VAL A 66 17.83 -3.98 -14.10
N MET A 67 18.78 -3.49 -13.30
CA MET A 67 20.02 -4.20 -12.97
C MET A 67 19.89 -4.83 -11.59
N VAL A 68 20.18 -6.12 -11.48
CA VAL A 68 20.23 -6.82 -10.20
C VAL A 68 21.62 -7.40 -9.98
N THR A 69 22.12 -7.26 -8.76
CA THR A 69 23.39 -7.85 -8.31
C THR A 69 23.15 -8.79 -7.15
N ALA A 70 23.78 -9.96 -7.20
CA ALA A 70 23.81 -10.93 -6.11
C ALA A 70 25.23 -11.01 -5.53
N VAL A 71 25.35 -10.91 -4.21
CA VAL A 71 26.63 -11.00 -3.50
C VAL A 71 26.48 -11.89 -2.28
N SER A 72 27.43 -12.82 -2.11
CA SER A 72 27.44 -13.78 -1.01
C SER A 72 28.73 -13.78 -0.23
N LYS A 73 28.61 -13.78 1.10
CA LYS A 73 29.78 -13.93 1.98
C LYS A 73 30.29 -15.37 1.91
N THR A 74 31.60 -15.53 1.81
CA THR A 74 32.26 -16.84 1.80
C THR A 74 32.38 -17.47 3.19
N LYS A 75 32.38 -16.65 4.25
CA LYS A 75 32.40 -17.12 5.63
C LYS A 75 30.98 -17.39 6.12
N PRO A 76 30.71 -18.54 6.77
CA PRO A 76 29.42 -18.78 7.40
C PRO A 76 29.18 -17.76 8.51
N SER A 77 27.93 -17.35 8.71
CA SER A 77 27.57 -16.53 9.86
C SER A 77 27.49 -17.37 11.13
N LEU A 78 27.58 -16.67 12.26
CA LEU A 78 27.29 -17.21 13.58
C LEU A 78 25.78 -17.35 13.84
N SER A 79 24.96 -16.72 13.00
CA SER A 79 23.50 -16.82 13.11
C SER A 79 23.02 -18.22 12.73
N GLN A 80 22.07 -18.77 13.51
CA GLN A 80 21.42 -20.06 13.26
C GLN A 80 20.36 -19.98 12.14
N PHE A 81 20.06 -18.80 11.62
CA PHE A 81 19.17 -18.60 10.47
C PHE A 81 19.93 -18.04 9.26
N MET A 82 19.38 -18.27 8.06
CA MET A 82 19.88 -17.71 6.80
C MET A 82 19.34 -16.28 6.60
N PRO A 83 20.17 -15.22 6.69
CA PRO A 83 19.78 -13.85 6.37
C PRO A 83 19.92 -13.64 4.87
N LEU A 84 18.84 -13.92 4.14
CA LEU A 84 18.63 -13.34 2.82
C LEU A 84 18.09 -11.92 3.01
N VAL A 85 18.77 -10.94 2.42
CA VAL A 85 18.24 -9.58 2.33
C VAL A 85 18.08 -9.22 0.87
N VAL A 86 16.83 -8.97 0.49
CA VAL A 86 16.50 -8.37 -0.79
C VAL A 86 16.10 -6.92 -0.57
N ASP A 87 16.72 -6.04 -1.35
CA ASP A 87 16.39 -4.62 -1.38
C ASP A 87 16.12 -4.21 -2.83
N TYR A 88 14.87 -3.85 -3.08
CA TYR A 88 14.44 -3.19 -4.30
C TYR A 88 14.32 -1.69 -4.07
N ARG A 89 15.04 -0.89 -4.85
CA ARG A 89 15.09 0.57 -4.70
C ARG A 89 14.67 1.30 -5.97
N GLN A 90 13.68 2.16 -5.81
CA GLN A 90 13.23 3.11 -6.80
C GLN A 90 14.14 4.33 -6.81
N LYS A 91 14.61 4.70 -8.00
CA LYS A 91 15.44 5.89 -8.20
C LYS A 91 14.70 6.90 -9.03
N ALA A 92 14.64 8.13 -8.56
CA ALA A 92 14.01 9.22 -9.31
C ALA A 92 14.75 9.48 -10.63
N ALA A 93 16.09 9.31 -10.61
CA ALA A 93 16.95 9.40 -11.78
C ALA A 93 16.57 8.40 -12.89
N ALA A 94 16.07 7.22 -12.55
CA ALA A 94 15.64 6.22 -13.54
C ALA A 94 14.43 6.69 -14.35
N ALA A 95 13.62 7.61 -13.81
CA ALA A 95 12.53 8.28 -14.50
C ALA A 95 12.91 9.69 -15.01
N GLY A 96 14.18 10.08 -14.93
CA GLY A 96 14.64 11.43 -15.30
C GLY A 96 14.06 12.56 -14.45
N ARG A 97 13.72 12.29 -13.18
CA ARG A 97 13.11 13.27 -12.26
C ARG A 97 13.99 13.56 -11.05
N ILE A 98 13.80 14.76 -10.49
CA ILE A 98 14.42 15.17 -9.22
C ILE A 98 13.39 14.97 -8.09
N PRO A 99 13.75 14.35 -6.95
CA PRO A 99 12.87 14.26 -5.79
C PRO A 99 12.35 15.62 -5.32
N THR A 100 11.08 15.66 -4.92
CA THR A 100 10.38 16.90 -4.54
C THR A 100 10.62 17.31 -3.10
N ASN A 101 11.15 16.42 -2.27
CA ASN A 101 11.49 16.68 -0.88
C ASN A 101 12.63 17.70 -0.74
N TYR A 102 12.76 18.27 0.47
CA TYR A 102 13.78 19.29 0.79
C TYR A 102 15.21 18.84 0.46
N LEU A 103 15.52 17.55 0.68
CA LEU A 103 16.85 16.99 0.50
C LEU A 103 17.21 16.69 -0.96
N ARG A 104 16.24 16.73 -1.88
CA ARG A 104 16.38 16.36 -3.31
C ARG A 104 17.04 14.99 -3.51
N ARG A 105 16.73 14.05 -2.60
CA ARG A 105 17.28 12.68 -2.54
C ARG A 105 16.16 11.70 -2.21
N GLU A 106 16.32 10.44 -2.58
CA GLU A 106 15.41 9.37 -2.17
C GLU A 106 15.39 9.24 -0.64
N LEU A 107 14.21 9.30 -0.02
CA LEU A 107 14.02 9.22 1.44
C LEU A 107 13.27 7.95 1.81
N GLY A 108 13.78 7.25 2.82
CA GLY A 108 13.12 6.07 3.41
C GLY A 108 12.96 4.91 2.43
N THR A 109 12.18 3.91 2.82
CA THR A 109 11.66 2.85 1.94
C THR A 109 10.18 3.10 1.71
N THR A 110 9.71 3.06 0.47
CA THR A 110 8.28 3.16 0.18
C THR A 110 7.57 1.81 0.36
N ASP A 111 6.24 1.82 0.49
CA ASP A 111 5.47 0.58 0.60
C ASP A 111 5.68 -0.32 -0.61
N ASN A 112 5.72 0.26 -1.82
CA ASN A 112 5.93 -0.50 -3.04
C ASN A 112 7.33 -1.12 -3.10
N GLU A 113 8.36 -0.41 -2.60
CA GLU A 113 9.72 -0.97 -2.50
C GLU A 113 9.76 -2.18 -1.58
N ILE A 114 9.11 -2.10 -0.42
CA ILE A 114 9.05 -3.20 0.54
C ILE A 114 8.29 -4.39 -0.05
N LEU A 115 7.12 -4.16 -0.63
CA LEU A 115 6.30 -5.22 -1.23
C LEU A 115 7.02 -5.90 -2.40
N THR A 116 7.67 -5.14 -3.28
CA THR A 116 8.47 -5.71 -4.39
C THR A 116 9.68 -6.48 -3.86
N SER A 117 10.35 -5.98 -2.82
CA SER A 117 11.45 -6.70 -2.16
C SER A 117 11.00 -8.03 -1.57
N ARG A 118 9.78 -8.10 -1.03
CA ARG A 118 9.20 -9.35 -0.50
C ARG A 118 8.92 -10.35 -1.62
N LEU A 119 8.32 -9.92 -2.73
CA LEU A 119 8.07 -10.78 -3.89
C LEU A 119 9.35 -11.42 -4.45
N ILE A 120 10.46 -10.68 -4.44
CA ILE A 120 11.77 -11.22 -4.84
C ILE A 120 12.41 -12.06 -3.72
N GLY A 121 12.12 -11.77 -2.46
CA GLY A 121 12.63 -12.51 -1.29
C GLY A 121 12.11 -13.94 -1.16
N GLU A 122 11.02 -14.28 -1.86
CA GLU A 122 10.47 -15.64 -1.94
C GLU A 122 11.30 -16.57 -2.86
N LEU A 123 12.44 -16.09 -3.38
CA LEU A 123 13.48 -16.90 -4.00
C LEU A 123 14.22 -17.74 -2.96
N ASP A 124 13.85 -19.00 -2.77
CA ASP A 124 14.57 -19.91 -1.86
C ASP A 124 16.04 -20.07 -2.29
N VAL A 125 16.98 -19.65 -1.42
CA VAL A 125 18.42 -19.64 -1.69
C VAL A 125 19.21 -20.24 -0.51
N PRO A 126 20.12 -21.21 -0.76
CA PRO A 126 20.76 -21.98 0.30
C PRO A 126 22.01 -21.31 0.93
N SER A 127 22.29 -20.02 0.70
CA SER A 127 23.45 -19.33 1.31
C SER A 127 23.21 -17.84 1.62
N PHE A 128 24.15 -17.19 2.34
CA PHE A 128 24.02 -15.80 2.77
C PHE A 128 24.12 -14.87 1.57
N HIS A 129 23.01 -14.23 1.15
CA HIS A 129 22.99 -13.37 -0.04
C HIS A 129 22.38 -12.01 0.23
N HIS A 130 23.00 -11.00 -0.39
CA HIS A 130 22.38 -9.69 -0.57
C HIS A 130 22.04 -9.54 -2.06
N VAL A 131 20.75 -9.41 -2.34
CA VAL A 131 20.23 -9.14 -3.68
C VAL A 131 19.79 -7.69 -3.75
N LEU A 132 20.48 -6.89 -4.55
CA LEU A 132 20.20 -5.47 -4.71
C LEU A 132 19.62 -5.22 -6.10
N CYS A 133 18.39 -4.69 -6.15
CA CYS A 133 17.72 -4.35 -7.39
C CYS A 133 17.79 -2.84 -7.61
N ASN A 134 18.38 -2.47 -8.74
CA ASN A 134 18.64 -1.10 -9.13
C ASN A 134 17.94 -0.78 -10.46
N LEU A 135 16.98 0.15 -10.41
CA LEU A 135 16.32 0.68 -11.59
C LEU A 135 17.31 1.56 -12.39
N LEU A 136 17.59 1.17 -13.64
CA LEU A 136 18.46 1.95 -14.52
C LEU A 136 17.66 2.99 -15.30
N ALA A 137 16.59 2.54 -15.97
CA ALA A 137 15.67 3.39 -16.72
C ALA A 137 14.25 2.84 -16.61
N VAL A 138 13.26 3.73 -16.59
CA VAL A 138 11.83 3.37 -16.59
C VAL A 138 11.10 4.24 -17.59
N ASP A 139 10.36 3.60 -18.51
CA ASP A 139 9.64 4.24 -19.62
C ASP A 139 8.24 4.74 -19.24
N GLY A 140 7.75 4.38 -18.04
CA GLY A 140 6.41 4.72 -17.54
C GLY A 140 5.27 3.90 -18.17
N VAL A 141 5.60 2.93 -19.04
CA VAL A 141 4.68 2.03 -19.74
C VAL A 141 4.76 0.62 -19.18
N ASN A 142 5.97 0.09 -18.99
CA ASN A 142 6.21 -1.26 -18.48
C ASN A 142 6.58 -1.22 -16.99
N ASP A 143 5.94 -2.07 -16.19
CA ASP A 143 6.21 -2.15 -14.75
C ASP A 143 7.53 -2.89 -14.48
N PRO A 144 8.48 -2.31 -13.72
CA PRO A 144 9.77 -2.93 -13.45
C PRO A 144 9.78 -4.12 -12.48
N ASP A 145 8.71 -4.37 -11.73
CA ASP A 145 8.70 -5.37 -10.66
C ASP A 145 9.00 -6.81 -11.14
N VAL A 146 8.35 -7.25 -12.21
CA VAL A 146 8.56 -8.58 -12.81
C VAL A 146 9.94 -8.67 -13.44
N LEU A 147 10.45 -7.57 -14.00
CA LEU A 147 11.80 -7.51 -14.55
C LEU A 147 12.83 -7.68 -13.44
N ALA A 148 12.59 -7.11 -12.26
CA ALA A 148 13.45 -7.26 -11.10
C ALA A 148 13.52 -8.71 -10.61
N ILE A 149 12.39 -9.43 -10.57
CA ILE A 149 12.37 -10.86 -10.22
C ILE A 149 13.19 -11.68 -11.22
N ASN A 150 12.97 -11.46 -12.52
CA ASN A 150 13.72 -12.15 -13.58
C ASN A 150 15.22 -11.80 -13.56
N ALA A 151 15.56 -10.54 -13.28
CA ALA A 151 16.95 -10.10 -13.17
C ALA A 151 17.64 -10.69 -11.93
N ALA A 152 16.94 -10.82 -10.80
CA ALA A 152 17.44 -11.50 -9.61
C ALA A 152 17.73 -12.98 -9.88
N SER A 153 16.79 -13.67 -10.54
CA SER A 153 16.97 -15.05 -10.99
C SER A 153 18.18 -15.19 -11.91
N ALA A 154 18.31 -14.32 -12.92
CA ALA A 154 19.46 -14.33 -13.83
C ALA A 154 20.78 -14.03 -13.10
N ALA A 155 20.81 -13.06 -12.20
CA ALA A 155 22.02 -12.72 -11.43
C ALA A 155 22.48 -13.86 -10.52
N LEU A 156 21.56 -14.53 -9.82
CA LEU A 156 21.85 -15.71 -9.00
C LEU A 156 22.30 -16.90 -9.86
N ALA A 157 21.62 -17.15 -10.98
CA ALA A 157 21.98 -18.23 -11.90
C ALA A 157 23.38 -18.01 -12.50
N LEU A 158 23.72 -16.75 -12.84
CA LEU A 158 25.01 -16.34 -13.41
C LEU A 158 26.12 -16.10 -12.38
N SER A 159 25.85 -16.32 -11.10
CA SER A 159 26.87 -16.26 -10.05
C SER A 159 27.48 -17.63 -9.76
N ASP A 160 28.58 -17.64 -9.02
CA ASP A 160 29.12 -18.86 -8.42
C ASP A 160 28.32 -19.33 -7.19
N ILE A 161 27.25 -18.63 -6.79
CA ILE A 161 26.43 -18.96 -5.62
C ILE A 161 25.66 -20.27 -5.85
N PRO A 162 25.66 -21.22 -4.89
CA PRO A 162 24.79 -22.40 -4.93
C PRO A 162 23.34 -21.96 -4.85
N TRP A 163 22.55 -22.32 -5.85
CA TRP A 163 21.12 -22.02 -5.92
C TRP A 163 20.42 -23.01 -6.84
N HIS A 164 19.21 -23.43 -6.46
CA HIS A 164 18.43 -24.47 -7.14
C HIS A 164 17.47 -23.92 -8.23
N GLY A 165 17.61 -22.66 -8.61
CA GLY A 165 16.89 -22.07 -9.74
C GLY A 165 17.40 -22.54 -11.12
N PRO A 166 17.11 -21.80 -12.22
CA PRO A 166 16.50 -20.48 -12.25
C PRO A 166 14.97 -20.51 -12.16
N ILE A 167 14.39 -19.39 -11.75
CA ILE A 167 12.96 -19.14 -11.86
C ILE A 167 12.66 -18.13 -12.97
N GLY A 168 11.42 -18.11 -13.45
CA GLY A 168 10.91 -17.07 -14.33
C GLY A 168 9.62 -16.50 -13.75
N ALA A 169 9.39 -15.21 -13.93
CA ALA A 169 8.19 -14.52 -13.46
C ALA A 169 7.53 -13.74 -14.59
N VAL A 170 6.20 -13.73 -14.60
CA VAL A 170 5.38 -12.91 -15.49
C VAL A 170 4.21 -12.31 -14.71
N ARG A 171 3.71 -11.16 -15.17
CA ARG A 171 2.41 -10.62 -14.76
C ARG A 171 1.36 -11.03 -15.79
N VAL A 172 0.16 -11.37 -15.34
CA VAL A 172 -0.98 -11.69 -16.18
C VAL A 172 -2.13 -10.75 -15.81
N GLY A 173 -2.63 -10.03 -16.81
CA GLY A 173 -3.82 -9.20 -16.73
C GLY A 173 -5.01 -9.84 -17.44
N MET A 174 -6.21 -9.35 -17.15
CA MET A 174 -7.45 -9.72 -17.81
C MET A 174 -8.17 -8.44 -18.26
N VAL A 175 -8.20 -8.18 -19.57
CA VAL A 175 -8.86 -7.00 -20.17
C VAL A 175 -9.88 -7.50 -21.18
N ASP A 176 -11.13 -7.05 -21.06
CA ASP A 176 -12.25 -7.45 -21.94
C ASP A 176 -12.44 -8.98 -22.07
N GLY A 177 -12.06 -9.74 -21.04
CA GLY A 177 -12.13 -11.20 -21.01
C GLY A 177 -10.93 -11.93 -21.64
N GLU A 178 -9.94 -11.20 -22.13
CA GLU A 178 -8.70 -11.75 -22.69
C GLU A 178 -7.53 -11.64 -21.71
N LEU A 179 -6.70 -12.69 -21.67
CA LEU A 179 -5.52 -12.77 -20.82
C LEU A 179 -4.30 -12.15 -21.52
N LEU A 180 -3.75 -11.11 -20.92
CA LEU A 180 -2.55 -10.41 -21.42
C LEU A 180 -1.34 -10.74 -20.55
N VAL A 181 -0.20 -11.06 -21.18
CA VAL A 181 1.07 -11.33 -20.48
C VAL A 181 1.93 -10.08 -20.45
N ASN A 182 2.45 -9.77 -19.26
CA ASN A 182 3.15 -8.54 -18.92
C ASN A 182 2.43 -7.29 -19.45
N PRO A 183 1.14 -7.07 -19.11
CA PRO A 183 0.37 -5.94 -19.60
C PRO A 183 1.03 -4.59 -19.28
N THR A 184 0.82 -3.60 -20.14
CA THR A 184 1.26 -2.23 -19.90
C THR A 184 0.53 -1.60 -18.72
N ARG A 185 1.05 -0.50 -18.17
CA ARG A 185 0.39 0.27 -17.11
C ARG A 185 -1.03 0.74 -17.52
N ALA A 186 -1.23 1.09 -18.78
CA ALA A 186 -2.54 1.50 -19.30
C ALA A 186 -3.53 0.33 -19.33
N GLU A 187 -3.10 -0.83 -19.83
CA GLU A 187 -3.89 -2.07 -19.83
C GLU A 187 -4.21 -2.55 -18.40
N MET A 188 -3.23 -2.44 -17.49
CA MET A 188 -3.43 -2.78 -16.07
C MET A 188 -4.46 -1.90 -15.37
N ALA A 189 -4.65 -0.65 -15.81
CA ALA A 189 -5.65 0.24 -15.22
C ALA A 189 -7.09 -0.16 -15.57
N SER A 190 -7.29 -0.88 -16.70
CA SER A 190 -8.57 -1.46 -17.11
C SER A 190 -8.68 -2.96 -16.79
N SER A 191 -7.63 -3.57 -16.24
CA SER A 191 -7.57 -5.00 -15.99
C SER A 191 -8.37 -5.40 -14.75
N SER A 192 -9.20 -6.45 -14.87
CA SER A 192 -9.89 -7.05 -13.73
C SER A 192 -9.00 -8.01 -12.92
N LEU A 193 -7.81 -8.32 -13.42
CA LEU A 193 -6.86 -9.23 -12.76
C LEU A 193 -5.44 -8.62 -12.76
N ASN A 194 -4.77 -8.71 -11.62
CA ASN A 194 -3.33 -8.47 -11.51
C ASN A 194 -2.73 -9.70 -10.85
N LEU A 195 -2.20 -10.62 -11.65
CA LEU A 195 -1.61 -11.87 -11.20
C LEU A 195 -0.11 -11.86 -11.51
N ILE A 196 0.74 -11.94 -10.50
CA ILE A 196 2.16 -12.22 -10.67
C ILE A 196 2.37 -13.69 -10.33
N VAL A 197 2.99 -14.43 -11.24
CA VAL A 197 3.33 -15.83 -11.03
C VAL A 197 4.81 -16.06 -11.31
N ALA A 198 5.48 -16.69 -10.35
CA ALA A 198 6.84 -17.19 -10.49
C ALA A 198 6.81 -18.72 -10.64
N GLY A 199 7.47 -19.21 -11.69
CA GLY A 199 7.62 -20.63 -11.96
C GLY A 199 9.07 -21.09 -11.87
N ALA A 200 9.25 -22.36 -11.53
CA ALA A 200 10.49 -23.12 -11.61
C ALA A 200 10.45 -24.06 -12.85
N PRO A 201 11.56 -24.75 -13.18
CA PRO A 201 11.58 -25.72 -14.26
C PRO A 201 10.48 -26.79 -14.10
N SER A 202 10.13 -27.46 -15.19
CA SER A 202 9.07 -28.48 -15.21
C SER A 202 7.68 -27.93 -14.86
N SER A 203 7.42 -26.63 -15.12
CA SER A 203 6.13 -25.98 -14.86
C SER A 203 5.67 -26.03 -13.39
N GLN A 204 6.63 -26.01 -12.46
CA GLN A 204 6.33 -25.91 -11.04
C GLN A 204 6.10 -24.44 -10.65
N VAL A 205 5.18 -24.19 -9.71
CA VAL A 205 4.86 -22.87 -9.17
C VAL A 205 5.64 -22.64 -7.89
N VAL A 206 6.33 -21.51 -7.78
CA VAL A 206 7.10 -21.13 -6.59
C VAL A 206 6.37 -20.04 -5.80
N MET A 207 5.80 -19.05 -6.50
CA MET A 207 5.11 -17.94 -5.86
C MET A 207 3.94 -17.51 -6.72
N ILE A 208 2.84 -17.13 -6.06
CA ILE A 208 1.73 -16.42 -6.68
C ILE A 208 1.34 -15.24 -5.80
N GLU A 209 1.23 -14.06 -6.38
CA GLU A 209 0.64 -12.88 -5.76
C GLU A 209 -0.43 -12.33 -6.70
N ALA A 210 -1.66 -12.18 -6.22
CA ALA A 210 -2.78 -11.75 -7.04
C ALA A 210 -3.72 -10.76 -6.35
N SER A 211 -4.20 -9.80 -7.13
CA SER A 211 -5.34 -8.93 -6.83
C SER A 211 -6.34 -9.03 -7.99
N ALA A 212 -7.62 -9.14 -7.71
CA ALA A 212 -8.64 -9.40 -8.72
C ALA A 212 -9.95 -8.67 -8.39
N GLU A 213 -10.65 -8.17 -9.41
CA GLU A 213 -11.98 -7.57 -9.30
C GLU A 213 -13.07 -8.65 -9.27
N ASN A 214 -13.02 -9.50 -8.24
CA ASN A 214 -13.98 -10.59 -8.02
C ASN A 214 -14.08 -11.59 -9.19
N VAL A 215 -12.93 -11.99 -9.73
CA VAL A 215 -12.80 -12.89 -10.89
C VAL A 215 -13.26 -14.30 -10.56
N LEU A 216 -13.89 -14.99 -11.52
CA LEU A 216 -14.35 -16.36 -11.36
C LEU A 216 -13.17 -17.33 -11.18
N GLN A 217 -13.41 -18.39 -10.42
CA GLN A 217 -12.38 -19.39 -10.12
C GLN A 217 -11.78 -20.01 -11.40
N GLN A 218 -12.60 -20.32 -12.41
CA GLN A 218 -12.15 -20.95 -13.65
C GLN A 218 -11.20 -20.04 -14.44
N ASP A 219 -11.55 -18.76 -14.57
CA ASP A 219 -10.74 -17.76 -15.26
C ASP A 219 -9.42 -17.50 -14.53
N PHE A 220 -9.47 -17.45 -13.20
CA PHE A 220 -8.27 -17.31 -12.37
C PHE A 220 -7.32 -18.51 -12.55
N CYS A 221 -7.86 -19.74 -12.51
CA CYS A 221 -7.08 -20.95 -12.76
C CYS A 221 -6.49 -20.97 -14.18
N HIS A 222 -7.22 -20.48 -15.18
CA HIS A 222 -6.72 -20.34 -16.55
C HIS A 222 -5.55 -19.34 -16.62
N ALA A 223 -5.67 -18.19 -15.95
CA ALA A 223 -4.61 -17.18 -15.87
C ALA A 223 -3.32 -17.73 -15.28
N VAL A 224 -3.40 -18.53 -14.20
CA VAL A 224 -2.22 -19.19 -13.58
C VAL A 224 -1.54 -20.13 -14.58
N LYS A 225 -2.31 -20.95 -15.32
CA LYS A 225 -1.76 -21.86 -16.34
C LYS A 225 -1.04 -21.11 -17.46
N VAL A 226 -1.65 -20.03 -17.96
CA VAL A 226 -1.06 -19.18 -19.01
C VAL A 226 0.21 -18.52 -18.51
N GLY A 227 0.22 -18.00 -17.28
CA GLY A 227 1.41 -17.38 -16.71
C GLY A 227 2.57 -18.37 -16.57
N VAL A 228 2.33 -19.55 -15.98
CA VAL A 228 3.37 -20.60 -15.83
C VAL A 228 3.93 -21.05 -17.18
N LYS A 229 3.10 -21.12 -18.23
CA LYS A 229 3.59 -21.44 -19.58
C LYS A 229 4.65 -20.43 -20.06
N HIS A 230 4.43 -19.14 -19.84
CA HIS A 230 5.35 -18.08 -20.27
C HIS A 230 6.59 -17.98 -19.37
N THR A 231 6.49 -18.32 -18.08
CA THR A 231 7.68 -18.36 -17.21
C THR A 231 8.71 -19.38 -17.70
N GLN A 232 8.27 -20.50 -18.30
CA GLN A 232 9.20 -21.50 -18.84
C GLN A 232 10.09 -20.95 -19.96
N GLN A 233 9.59 -20.03 -20.79
CA GLN A 233 10.37 -19.41 -21.87
C GLN A 233 11.53 -18.57 -21.29
N ILE A 234 11.28 -17.85 -20.20
CA ILE A 234 12.29 -17.05 -19.50
C ILE A 234 13.33 -17.97 -18.83
N ILE A 235 12.88 -19.04 -18.17
CA ILE A 235 13.75 -20.03 -17.52
C ILE A 235 14.72 -20.64 -18.53
N LEU A 236 14.22 -21.04 -19.71
CA LEU A 236 15.04 -21.61 -20.78
C LEU A 236 16.11 -20.64 -21.27
N ALA A 237 15.79 -19.35 -21.37
CA ALA A 237 16.74 -18.31 -21.76
C ALA A 237 17.82 -18.07 -20.69
N ILE A 238 17.45 -18.06 -19.41
CA ILE A 238 18.44 -17.96 -18.31
C ILE A 238 19.34 -19.20 -18.32
N GLN A 239 18.78 -20.40 -18.48
CA GLN A 239 19.57 -21.65 -18.59
C GLN A 239 20.49 -21.65 -19.81
N GLN A 240 20.09 -21.02 -20.92
CA GLN A 240 20.96 -20.84 -22.07
C GLN A 240 22.16 -19.95 -21.72
N LEU A 241 21.92 -18.78 -21.10
CA LEU A 241 23.01 -17.89 -20.67
C LEU A 241 24.00 -18.58 -19.71
N VAL A 242 23.49 -19.34 -18.74
CA VAL A 242 24.33 -20.09 -17.79
C VAL A 242 25.21 -21.12 -18.51
N ARG A 243 24.64 -21.88 -19.45
CA ARG A 243 25.38 -22.87 -20.26
C ARG A 243 26.47 -22.21 -21.11
N GLU A 244 26.18 -21.05 -21.68
CA GLU A 244 27.14 -20.30 -22.50
C GLU A 244 28.31 -19.75 -21.68
N GLN A 245 28.06 -19.28 -20.44
CA GLN A 245 29.10 -18.72 -19.58
C GLN A 245 29.93 -19.78 -18.82
N LYS A 246 29.45 -21.03 -18.75
CA LYS A 246 30.15 -22.16 -18.09
C LYS A 246 30.61 -21.84 -16.66
N ILE A 247 29.73 -21.20 -15.89
CA ILE A 247 30.03 -20.79 -14.52
C ILE A 247 30.05 -22.02 -13.61
N THR A 248 31.13 -22.18 -12.86
CA THR A 248 31.24 -23.21 -11.82
C THR A 248 30.67 -22.68 -10.51
N LYS A 249 29.74 -23.41 -9.89
CA LYS A 249 29.21 -23.08 -8.56
C LYS A 249 30.27 -23.36 -7.49
N ARG A 250 30.40 -22.46 -6.52
CA ARG A 250 31.30 -22.61 -5.37
C ARG A 250 30.77 -23.69 -4.43
N THR A 251 31.66 -24.48 -3.83
CA THR A 251 31.26 -25.39 -2.76
C THR A 251 31.24 -24.64 -1.42
N PRO A 252 30.16 -24.69 -0.63
CA PRO A 252 30.13 -24.08 0.70
C PRO A 252 31.24 -24.64 1.61
N VAL A 253 31.87 -23.78 2.41
CA VAL A 253 32.97 -24.18 3.32
C VAL A 253 32.48 -25.14 4.42
N LYS A 254 31.25 -24.94 4.90
CA LYS A 254 30.55 -25.83 5.83
C LYS A 254 29.10 -25.89 5.38
N MET A 255 28.61 -27.09 5.07
CA MET A 255 27.17 -27.33 5.01
C MET A 255 26.72 -27.67 6.42
N PHE A 256 25.75 -26.92 6.93
CA PHE A 256 25.15 -27.17 8.22
C PHE A 256 24.18 -28.36 8.09
N SER A 257 24.74 -29.56 8.01
CA SER A 257 23.98 -30.81 7.97
C SER A 257 24.03 -31.50 9.32
N VAL A 258 22.89 -32.00 9.77
CA VAL A 258 22.81 -32.77 11.03
C VAL A 258 23.43 -34.15 10.83
N PRO A 259 24.30 -34.63 11.74
CA PRO A 259 24.80 -36.00 11.70
C PRO A 259 23.65 -37.01 11.80
N THR A 260 23.60 -37.98 10.89
CA THR A 260 22.55 -39.00 10.82
C THR A 260 22.45 -39.83 12.10
N GLU A 261 23.58 -40.09 12.77
CA GLU A 261 23.62 -40.81 14.05
C GLU A 261 22.88 -40.08 15.17
N MET A 262 22.95 -38.74 15.20
CA MET A 262 22.23 -37.94 16.19
C MET A 262 20.72 -37.96 15.93
N VAL A 263 20.32 -37.80 14.66
CA VAL A 263 18.90 -37.88 14.27
C VAL A 263 18.32 -39.25 14.63
N GLU A 264 19.06 -40.33 14.36
CA GLU A 264 18.62 -41.69 14.71
C GLU A 264 18.51 -41.91 16.22
N HIS A 265 19.46 -41.39 17.01
CA HIS A 265 19.37 -41.43 18.47
C HIS A 265 18.12 -40.71 19.00
N VAL A 266 17.83 -39.51 18.47
CA VAL A 266 16.63 -38.75 18.83
C VAL A 266 15.37 -39.48 18.41
N ARG A 267 15.35 -40.04 17.19
CA ARG A 267 14.23 -40.83 16.68
C ARG A 267 13.92 -42.01 17.59
N GLN A 268 14.93 -42.77 18.01
CA GLN A 268 14.74 -43.93 18.87
C GLN A 268 14.31 -43.58 20.30
N SER A 269 14.83 -42.48 20.85
CA SER A 269 14.66 -42.17 22.28
C SER A 269 13.50 -41.21 22.58
N PHE A 270 13.09 -40.37 21.61
CA PHE A 270 12.14 -39.28 21.86
C PHE A 270 10.96 -39.20 20.87
N ALA A 271 10.98 -39.91 19.73
CA ALA A 271 9.90 -39.80 18.74
C ALA A 271 8.53 -40.18 19.29
N GLU A 272 8.42 -41.22 20.12
CA GLU A 272 7.15 -41.63 20.74
C GLU A 272 6.60 -40.55 21.68
N ARG A 273 7.47 -39.86 22.41
CA ARG A 273 7.07 -38.77 23.31
C ARG A 273 6.61 -37.54 22.53
N ILE A 274 7.31 -37.21 21.44
CA ILE A 274 6.89 -36.14 20.52
C ILE A 274 5.53 -36.49 19.90
N TYR A 275 5.38 -37.73 19.45
CA TYR A 275 4.13 -38.24 18.89
C TYR A 275 2.98 -38.10 19.90
N ALA A 276 3.18 -38.54 21.15
CA ALA A 276 2.18 -38.41 22.21
C ALA A 276 1.70 -36.97 22.39
N VAL A 277 2.61 -35.99 22.39
CA VAL A 277 2.26 -34.56 22.48
C VAL A 277 1.47 -34.09 21.26
N PHE A 278 1.83 -34.52 20.04
CA PHE A 278 1.09 -34.14 18.83
C PHE A 278 -0.25 -34.86 18.67
N THR A 279 -0.46 -35.99 19.34
CA THR A 279 -1.75 -36.71 19.34
C THR A 279 -2.66 -36.33 20.51
N ASP A 280 -2.17 -35.56 21.48
CA ASP A 280 -3.00 -35.06 22.58
C ASP A 280 -3.77 -33.80 22.14
N TYR A 281 -5.03 -34.01 21.77
CA TYR A 281 -5.93 -32.96 21.30
C TYR A 281 -6.43 -32.04 22.42
N THR A 282 -6.11 -32.31 23.68
CA THR A 282 -6.44 -31.39 24.79
C THR A 282 -5.51 -30.18 24.82
N HIS A 283 -4.35 -30.27 24.16
CA HIS A 283 -3.41 -29.17 24.06
C HIS A 283 -3.91 -28.02 23.17
N ASP A 284 -3.82 -26.82 23.73
CA ASP A 284 -3.87 -25.57 22.98
C ASP A 284 -2.48 -25.17 22.45
N LYS A 285 -2.34 -24.01 21.79
CA LYS A 285 -1.04 -23.53 21.29
C LYS A 285 0.04 -23.52 22.37
N ILE A 286 -0.22 -22.85 23.50
CA ILE A 286 0.80 -22.56 24.51
C ILE A 286 1.20 -23.84 25.24
N SER A 287 0.23 -24.63 25.69
CA SER A 287 0.51 -25.90 26.39
C SER A 287 1.24 -26.90 25.50
N ARG A 288 0.97 -26.92 24.19
CA ARG A 288 1.72 -27.74 23.23
C ARG A 288 3.15 -27.26 23.06
N ASP A 289 3.35 -25.95 22.90
CA ASP A 289 4.68 -25.34 22.76
C ASP A 289 5.54 -25.64 24.01
N GLU A 290 4.95 -25.54 25.21
CA GLU A 290 5.59 -25.89 26.48
C GLU A 290 5.93 -27.38 26.60
N ALA A 291 5.00 -28.26 26.22
CA ALA A 291 5.21 -29.71 26.26
C ALA A 291 6.32 -30.15 25.30
N ILE A 292 6.33 -29.65 24.06
CA ILE A 292 7.40 -29.90 23.09
C ILE A 292 8.72 -29.32 23.59
N ASN A 293 8.71 -28.12 24.17
CA ASN A 293 9.92 -27.51 24.71
C ASN A 293 10.52 -28.32 25.87
N LYS A 294 9.68 -28.92 26.72
CA LYS A 294 10.15 -29.84 27.77
C LYS A 294 10.87 -31.06 27.17
N VAL A 295 10.27 -31.69 26.16
CA VAL A 295 10.91 -32.82 25.46
C VAL A 295 12.21 -32.39 24.77
N ARG A 296 12.24 -31.17 24.21
CA ARG A 296 13.43 -30.59 23.59
C ARG A 296 14.59 -30.47 24.58
N LEU A 297 14.36 -29.88 25.76
CA LEU A 297 15.41 -29.71 26.78
C LEU A 297 15.99 -31.06 27.23
N GLU A 298 15.14 -32.05 27.45
CA GLU A 298 15.58 -33.41 27.81
C GLU A 298 16.36 -34.08 26.66
N THR A 299 15.95 -33.83 25.41
CA THR A 299 16.67 -34.30 24.22
C THR A 299 18.05 -33.64 24.12
N GLU A 300 18.14 -32.33 24.37
CA GLU A 300 19.39 -31.59 24.36
C GLU A 300 20.38 -32.11 25.41
N GLU A 301 19.90 -32.47 26.60
CA GLU A 301 20.72 -33.09 27.66
C GLU A 301 21.21 -34.48 27.22
N SER A 302 20.32 -35.35 26.74
CA SER A 302 20.68 -36.70 26.27
C SER A 302 21.70 -36.69 25.13
N ILE A 303 21.56 -35.75 24.18
CA ILE A 303 22.52 -35.60 23.09
C ILE A 303 23.88 -35.13 23.62
N LYS A 304 23.92 -34.16 24.54
CA LYS A 304 25.19 -33.66 25.11
C LYS A 304 25.95 -34.75 25.86
N GLU A 305 25.23 -35.65 26.54
CA GLU A 305 25.84 -36.80 27.23
C GLU A 305 26.45 -37.82 26.25
N LYS A 306 25.72 -38.15 25.17
CA LYS A 306 26.15 -39.17 24.20
C LYS A 306 27.15 -38.64 23.17
N PHE A 307 27.03 -37.37 22.80
CA PHE A 307 27.82 -36.68 21.78
C PHE A 307 28.42 -35.38 22.37
N PRO A 308 29.46 -35.47 23.23
CA PRO A 308 30.03 -34.31 23.91
C PRO A 308 30.73 -33.30 22.97
N LEU A 309 31.01 -33.69 21.73
CA LEU A 309 31.59 -32.84 20.69
C LEU A 309 30.54 -32.21 19.76
N ALA A 310 29.25 -32.43 20.00
CA ALA A 310 28.18 -31.88 19.17
C ALA A 310 28.09 -30.36 19.34
N GLU A 311 28.00 -29.65 18.22
CA GLU A 311 27.78 -28.20 18.24
C GLU A 311 26.32 -27.91 18.63
N PRO A 312 26.02 -26.81 19.38
CA PRO A 312 24.66 -26.49 19.81
C PRO A 312 23.62 -26.46 18.69
N PHE A 313 24.04 -26.02 17.49
CA PHE A 313 23.19 -26.02 16.29
C PHE A 313 22.79 -27.44 15.86
N GLU A 314 23.73 -28.38 15.85
CA GLU A 314 23.48 -29.77 15.43
C GLU A 314 22.51 -30.46 16.40
N VAL A 315 22.61 -30.15 17.69
CA VAL A 315 21.67 -30.63 18.71
C VAL A 315 20.25 -30.13 18.42
N ILE A 316 20.06 -28.83 18.27
CA ILE A 316 18.73 -28.22 18.04
C ILE A 316 18.13 -28.72 16.72
N GLU A 317 18.90 -28.74 15.64
CA GLU A 317 18.40 -29.18 14.34
C GLU A 317 18.08 -30.68 14.29
N SER A 318 18.79 -31.52 15.05
CA SER A 318 18.44 -32.94 15.16
C SER A 318 17.06 -33.16 15.78
N PHE A 319 16.73 -32.40 16.82
CA PHE A 319 15.40 -32.41 17.42
C PHE A 319 14.35 -31.86 16.46
N ASN A 320 14.62 -30.73 15.81
CA ASN A 320 13.71 -30.11 14.85
C ASN A 320 13.41 -31.04 13.67
N ALA A 321 14.42 -31.76 13.17
CA ALA A 321 14.26 -32.72 12.08
C ALA A 321 13.31 -33.88 12.45
N VAL A 322 13.51 -34.50 13.62
CA VAL A 322 12.64 -35.59 14.11
C VAL A 322 11.25 -35.07 14.44
N SER A 323 11.14 -33.91 15.07
CA SER A 323 9.84 -33.28 15.38
C SER A 323 9.04 -33.01 14.10
N LYS A 324 9.69 -32.46 13.07
CA LYS A 324 9.10 -32.25 11.74
C LYS A 324 8.69 -33.56 11.09
N GLU A 325 9.51 -34.61 11.16
CA GLU A 325 9.21 -35.93 10.62
C GLU A 325 7.95 -36.53 11.28
N VAL A 326 7.91 -36.57 12.63
CA VAL A 326 6.79 -37.12 13.39
C VAL A 326 5.49 -36.36 13.08
N PHE A 327 5.54 -35.03 13.06
CA PHE A 327 4.38 -34.19 12.74
C PHE A 327 3.83 -34.48 11.34
N ARG A 328 4.72 -34.59 10.34
CA ARG A 328 4.32 -34.82 8.94
C ARG A 328 3.77 -36.22 8.75
N ASN A 329 4.37 -37.22 9.39
CA ASN A 329 3.90 -38.60 9.33
C ASN A 329 2.50 -38.76 9.94
N LEU A 330 2.20 -38.03 11.03
CA LEU A 330 0.86 -38.00 11.61
C LEU A 330 -0.19 -37.57 10.56
N VAL A 331 0.05 -36.45 9.86
CA VAL A 331 -0.88 -35.92 8.86
C VAL A 331 -0.97 -36.80 7.61
N LEU A 332 0.16 -37.32 7.13
CA LEU A 332 0.22 -38.13 5.90
C LEU A 332 -0.43 -39.51 6.08
N ASN A 333 -0.14 -40.17 7.21
CA ASN A 333 -0.52 -41.57 7.45
C ASN A 333 -1.87 -41.70 8.15
N GLU A 334 -2.15 -40.86 9.15
CA GLU A 334 -3.37 -40.98 9.97
C GLU A 334 -4.49 -40.02 9.53
N TYR A 335 -4.21 -39.11 8.60
CA TYR A 335 -5.17 -38.10 8.11
C TYR A 335 -5.72 -37.19 9.22
N LYS A 336 -5.04 -37.14 10.37
CA LYS A 336 -5.41 -36.33 11.52
C LYS A 336 -4.40 -35.23 11.78
N ARG A 337 -4.90 -34.13 12.34
CA ARG A 337 -4.11 -32.96 12.71
C ARG A 337 -3.83 -32.96 14.21
N CYS A 338 -2.85 -32.16 14.63
CA CYS A 338 -2.43 -32.09 16.03
C CYS A 338 -3.46 -31.51 17.00
N ASP A 339 -4.51 -30.87 16.49
CA ASP A 339 -5.66 -30.39 17.26
C ASP A 339 -6.91 -31.27 17.08
N GLY A 340 -6.75 -32.46 16.49
CA GLY A 340 -7.81 -33.45 16.30
C GLY A 340 -8.74 -33.18 15.11
N ARG A 341 -8.54 -32.09 14.36
CA ARG A 341 -9.34 -31.79 13.17
C ARG A 341 -9.01 -32.71 12.00
N GLU A 342 -10.02 -32.90 11.16
CA GLU A 342 -9.87 -33.42 9.80
C GLU A 342 -9.12 -32.41 8.90
N LEU A 343 -8.59 -32.89 7.78
CA LEU A 343 -7.81 -32.08 6.84
C LEU A 343 -8.56 -30.87 6.30
N THR A 344 -9.88 -30.98 6.09
CA THR A 344 -10.71 -29.91 5.50
C THR A 344 -11.45 -29.05 6.51
N ALA A 345 -11.38 -29.38 7.80
CA ALA A 345 -12.20 -28.73 8.83
C ALA A 345 -11.69 -27.35 9.25
N LEU A 346 -12.61 -26.39 9.35
CA LEU A 346 -12.37 -25.06 9.92
C LEU A 346 -12.28 -25.10 11.45
N ARG A 347 -11.51 -24.17 12.04
CA ARG A 347 -11.58 -23.91 13.49
C ARG A 347 -12.92 -23.25 13.83
N LYS A 348 -13.28 -23.27 15.11
CA LYS A 348 -14.44 -22.53 15.62
C LYS A 348 -14.28 -21.04 15.33
N ILE A 349 -15.29 -20.45 14.69
CA ILE A 349 -15.32 -19.02 14.34
C ILE A 349 -16.42 -18.33 15.15
N SER A 350 -16.11 -17.17 15.72
CA SER A 350 -17.08 -16.23 16.28
C SER A 350 -16.82 -14.83 15.74
N CYS A 351 -17.90 -14.06 15.61
CA CYS A 351 -17.88 -12.73 15.03
C CYS A 351 -18.75 -11.82 15.89
N GLU A 352 -18.20 -10.68 16.31
CA GLU A 352 -18.91 -9.63 17.03
C GLU A 352 -18.71 -8.31 16.29
N ILE A 353 -19.71 -7.45 16.31
CA ILE A 353 -19.67 -6.10 15.70
C ILE A 353 -20.14 -5.07 16.72
N ASP A 354 -19.92 -3.79 16.42
CA ASP A 354 -20.40 -2.67 17.26
C ASP A 354 -19.90 -2.71 18.72
N LEU A 355 -18.62 -3.05 18.89
CA LEU A 355 -17.96 -3.21 20.19
C LEU A 355 -17.85 -1.88 20.94
N PHE A 356 -17.53 -0.80 20.22
CA PHE A 356 -17.26 0.51 20.80
C PHE A 356 -18.09 1.59 20.10
N LYS A 357 -18.97 2.22 20.86
CA LYS A 357 -19.90 3.25 20.34
C LYS A 357 -19.22 4.43 19.63
N PRO A 358 -18.05 4.96 20.08
CA PRO A 358 -17.40 6.08 19.40
C PRO A 358 -16.83 5.75 18.02
N LEU A 359 -16.55 4.47 17.74
CA LEU A 359 -15.95 4.06 16.47
C LEU A 359 -17.00 4.04 15.35
N HIS A 360 -16.64 4.51 14.16
CA HIS A 360 -17.57 4.51 13.03
C HIS A 360 -17.98 3.08 12.64
N GLY A 361 -17.06 2.12 12.72
CA GLY A 361 -17.34 0.69 12.64
C GLY A 361 -16.31 -0.12 13.42
N SER A 362 -16.73 -1.26 13.94
CA SER A 362 -15.84 -2.15 14.69
C SER A 362 -16.29 -3.60 14.56
N ALA A 363 -15.34 -4.53 14.49
CA ALA A 363 -15.60 -5.95 14.51
C ALA A 363 -14.48 -6.73 15.22
N LEU A 364 -14.85 -7.74 16.00
CA LEU A 364 -13.94 -8.73 16.57
C LEU A 364 -14.18 -10.04 15.83
N PHE A 365 -13.15 -10.49 15.10
CA PHE A 365 -13.19 -11.77 14.41
C PHE A 365 -12.27 -12.75 15.12
N GLN A 366 -12.84 -13.84 15.63
CA GLN A 366 -12.11 -14.95 16.24
C GLN A 366 -12.19 -16.17 15.33
N ARG A 367 -11.05 -16.82 15.09
CA ARG A 367 -10.96 -18.15 14.46
C ARG A 367 -9.97 -19.02 15.22
N GLY A 368 -10.47 -19.95 16.02
CA GLY A 368 -9.64 -20.72 16.95
C GLY A 368 -8.92 -19.79 17.94
N GLN A 369 -7.59 -19.84 17.98
CA GLN A 369 -6.71 -18.94 18.75
C GLN A 369 -6.09 -17.85 17.86
N THR A 370 -6.87 -17.30 16.93
CA THR A 370 -6.48 -16.15 16.10
C THR A 370 -7.58 -15.11 16.20
N GLN A 371 -7.24 -13.97 16.80
CA GLN A 371 -8.17 -12.89 17.12
C GLN A 371 -7.71 -11.61 16.45
N VAL A 372 -8.61 -10.95 15.72
CA VAL A 372 -8.33 -9.65 15.11
C VAL A 372 -9.45 -8.68 15.44
N LEU A 373 -9.08 -7.55 16.03
CA LEU A 373 -9.95 -6.39 16.19
C LEU A 373 -9.77 -5.49 14.97
N SER A 374 -10.87 -5.24 14.25
CA SER A 374 -10.88 -4.35 13.10
C SER A 374 -11.72 -3.13 13.41
N SER A 375 -11.17 -1.94 13.19
CA SER A 375 -11.87 -0.65 13.32
C SER A 375 -11.89 0.09 12.00
N VAL A 376 -13.01 0.74 11.71
CA VAL A 376 -13.16 1.62 10.53
C VAL A 376 -13.22 3.06 11.00
N THR A 377 -12.41 3.89 10.37
CA THR A 377 -12.40 5.34 10.55
C THR A 377 -12.61 6.01 9.19
N PHE A 378 -13.35 7.11 9.21
CA PHE A 378 -13.63 7.92 8.04
C PHE A 378 -12.94 9.26 8.22
N ASP A 379 -12.39 9.79 7.13
CA ASP A 379 -11.79 11.11 7.10
C ASP A 379 -12.09 11.81 5.77
N SER A 380 -11.72 13.08 5.66
CA SER A 380 -11.84 13.87 4.44
C SER A 380 -11.09 13.22 3.27
N LEU A 381 -11.50 13.53 2.04
CA LEU A 381 -10.78 13.10 0.84
C LEU A 381 -9.35 13.68 0.76
N GLU A 382 -9.09 14.79 1.45
CA GLU A 382 -7.75 15.39 1.51
C GLU A 382 -6.77 14.57 2.35
N SER A 383 -7.29 13.81 3.33
CA SER A 383 -6.56 12.86 4.17
C SER A 383 -6.24 11.53 3.47
N SER A 384 -6.60 11.38 2.19
CA SER A 384 -6.20 10.22 1.38
C SER A 384 -4.68 10.08 1.33
N VAL A 385 -4.20 8.84 1.18
CA VAL A 385 -2.76 8.60 1.05
C VAL A 385 -2.30 9.14 -0.30
N LYS A 386 -1.61 10.28 -0.27
CA LYS A 386 -1.02 10.90 -1.44
C LYS A 386 0.26 10.18 -1.81
N THR A 387 0.28 9.61 -3.01
CA THR A 387 1.47 8.92 -3.50
C THR A 387 2.49 9.94 -4.00
N ASP A 388 3.77 9.77 -3.66
CA ASP A 388 4.81 10.68 -4.16
C ASP A 388 4.85 10.64 -5.69
N ILE A 389 5.09 11.81 -6.30
CA ILE A 389 5.12 12.03 -7.74
C ILE A 389 6.05 11.06 -8.45
N ILE A 390 7.16 10.68 -7.81
CA ILE A 390 8.11 9.69 -8.35
C ILE A 390 7.46 8.30 -8.37
N THR A 391 6.84 7.88 -7.29
CA THR A 391 6.17 6.57 -7.21
C THR A 391 5.00 6.49 -8.19
N THR A 392 4.24 7.58 -8.35
CA THR A 392 3.18 7.69 -9.35
C THR A 392 3.71 7.67 -10.79
N ALA A 393 4.89 8.24 -11.03
CA ALA A 393 5.54 8.18 -12.34
C ALA A 393 6.04 6.76 -12.66
N LEU A 394 6.68 6.11 -11.69
CA LEU A 394 7.31 4.79 -11.86
C LEU A 394 6.28 3.64 -11.88
N SER A 395 5.39 3.59 -10.90
CA SER A 395 4.49 2.44 -10.67
C SER A 395 3.04 2.73 -11.03
N GLY A 396 2.70 4.01 -11.24
CA GLY A 396 1.36 4.41 -11.64
C GLY A 396 0.27 4.34 -10.61
N ILE A 397 0.67 4.12 -9.36
CA ILE A 397 -0.22 4.11 -8.20
C ILE A 397 -0.79 5.51 -8.03
N LYS A 398 -2.12 5.61 -8.08
CA LYS A 398 -2.86 6.83 -7.76
C LYS A 398 -3.08 6.94 -6.25
N ASP A 399 -3.52 8.11 -5.82
CA ASP A 399 -3.92 8.36 -4.43
C ASP A 399 -4.96 7.32 -3.97
N LYS A 400 -4.79 6.88 -2.72
CA LYS A 400 -5.61 5.81 -2.13
C LYS A 400 -6.62 6.42 -1.16
N ASN A 401 -7.90 6.31 -1.52
CA ASN A 401 -9.02 6.67 -0.63
C ASN A 401 -9.41 5.52 0.30
N PHE A 402 -8.92 4.30 0.07
CA PHE A 402 -9.09 3.15 0.95
C PHE A 402 -7.70 2.64 1.33
N MET A 403 -7.47 2.47 2.64
CA MET A 403 -6.22 1.97 3.18
C MET A 403 -6.50 0.98 4.32
N LEU A 404 -5.66 -0.05 4.43
CA LEU A 404 -5.71 -0.97 5.56
C LEU A 404 -4.35 -1.01 6.26
N HIS A 405 -4.34 -0.66 7.54
CA HIS A 405 -3.18 -0.78 8.39
C HIS A 405 -3.33 -2.03 9.25
N TYR A 406 -2.33 -2.89 9.18
CA TYR A 406 -2.26 -4.15 9.92
C TYR A 406 -1.18 -4.01 10.99
N GLU A 407 -1.53 -4.35 12.22
CA GLU A 407 -0.61 -4.29 13.37
C GLU A 407 -0.49 -5.66 14.01
N PHE A 408 0.74 -6.11 14.25
CA PHE A 408 1.05 -7.40 14.86
C PHE A 408 1.89 -7.20 16.12
N PRO A 409 1.27 -6.70 17.19
CA PRO A 409 1.97 -6.44 18.43
C PRO A 409 2.51 -7.75 19.05
N PRO A 410 3.67 -7.70 19.74
CA PRO A 410 4.35 -8.89 20.27
C PRO A 410 3.54 -9.63 21.34
N TYR A 411 2.58 -8.96 21.99
CA TYR A 411 1.67 -9.64 22.92
C TYR A 411 0.77 -10.69 22.22
N ALA A 412 0.53 -10.57 20.91
CA ALA A 412 -0.31 -11.51 20.16
C ALA A 412 0.27 -12.93 20.08
N THR A 413 1.57 -13.08 20.32
CA THR A 413 2.29 -14.36 20.38
C THR A 413 2.91 -14.63 21.74
N ASN A 414 2.59 -13.83 22.77
CA ASN A 414 3.21 -13.86 24.10
C ASN A 414 4.75 -13.66 24.07
N GLU A 415 5.21 -12.73 23.23
CA GLU A 415 6.63 -12.39 23.10
C GLU A 415 6.89 -10.94 23.53
N THR A 416 8.17 -10.59 23.66
CA THR A 416 8.61 -9.19 23.83
C THR A 416 9.26 -8.70 22.54
N GLY A 417 9.03 -7.44 22.17
CA GLY A 417 9.50 -6.91 20.90
C GLY A 417 9.56 -5.39 20.88
N LYS A 418 10.24 -4.84 19.87
CA LYS A 418 10.25 -3.40 19.63
C LYS A 418 8.89 -2.97 19.08
N MET A 419 8.23 -2.05 19.76
CA MET A 419 7.04 -1.37 19.26
C MET A 419 7.46 -0.17 18.41
N GLY A 420 6.93 -0.07 17.19
CA GLY A 420 7.12 1.07 16.29
C GLY A 420 8.19 0.89 15.20
N GLY A 421 7.97 1.57 14.07
CA GLY A 421 8.80 1.50 12.87
C GLY A 421 8.17 0.69 11.74
N LEU A 422 8.82 0.69 10.57
CA LEU A 422 8.36 -0.05 9.39
C LEU A 422 8.69 -1.55 9.52
N ASN A 423 7.68 -2.37 9.77
CA ASN A 423 7.82 -3.83 9.75
C ASN A 423 7.39 -4.38 8.38
N ARG A 424 8.33 -5.00 7.67
CA ARG A 424 8.08 -5.57 6.32
C ARG A 424 6.98 -6.64 6.34
N ARG A 425 6.81 -7.39 7.44
CA ARG A 425 5.79 -8.45 7.54
C ARG A 425 4.40 -7.90 7.72
N GLU A 426 4.26 -6.92 8.62
CA GLU A 426 2.98 -6.24 8.86
C GLU A 426 2.48 -5.54 7.61
N LEU A 427 3.35 -4.80 6.92
CA LEU A 427 2.99 -4.13 5.68
C LEU A 427 2.54 -5.13 4.59
N GLY A 428 3.23 -6.28 4.46
CA GLY A 428 2.83 -7.33 3.51
C GLY A 428 1.46 -7.91 3.81
N HIS A 429 1.19 -8.23 5.08
CA HIS A 429 -0.13 -8.73 5.50
C HIS A 429 -1.23 -7.68 5.33
N GLY A 430 -0.95 -6.42 5.67
CA GLY A 430 -1.87 -5.30 5.47
C GLY A 430 -2.21 -5.09 4.01
N ALA A 431 -1.21 -5.09 3.13
CA ALA A 431 -1.41 -4.96 1.69
C ALA A 431 -2.24 -6.12 1.11
N LEU A 432 -2.04 -7.36 1.58
CA LEU A 432 -2.87 -8.50 1.15
C LEU A 432 -4.33 -8.32 1.57
N ALA A 433 -4.58 -7.93 2.82
CA ALA A 433 -5.94 -7.67 3.31
C ALA A 433 -6.58 -6.45 2.61
N GLU A 434 -5.81 -5.40 2.30
CA GLU A 434 -6.25 -4.26 1.50
C GLU A 434 -6.68 -4.71 0.10
N LYS A 435 -5.85 -5.51 -0.59
CA LYS A 435 -6.17 -6.09 -1.91
C LYS A 435 -7.43 -6.96 -1.87
N ALA A 436 -7.66 -7.68 -0.78
CA ALA A 436 -8.84 -8.52 -0.62
C ALA A 436 -10.14 -7.70 -0.53
N LEU A 437 -10.11 -6.56 0.16
CA LEU A 437 -11.30 -5.72 0.42
C LEU A 437 -11.55 -4.65 -0.64
N ARG A 438 -10.49 -4.08 -1.22
CA ARG A 438 -10.59 -2.99 -2.20
C ARG A 438 -11.61 -3.24 -3.33
N PRO A 439 -11.73 -4.43 -3.94
CA PRO A 439 -12.68 -4.69 -5.02
C PRO A 439 -14.15 -4.56 -4.64
N VAL A 440 -14.49 -4.66 -3.35
CA VAL A 440 -15.87 -4.53 -2.88
C VAL A 440 -16.21 -3.13 -2.37
N ILE A 441 -15.21 -2.24 -2.26
CA ILE A 441 -15.41 -0.85 -1.83
C ILE A 441 -16.01 -0.03 -2.99
N PRO A 442 -17.06 0.78 -2.74
CA PRO A 442 -17.62 1.67 -3.75
C PRO A 442 -16.60 2.74 -4.20
N LYS A 443 -16.53 3.01 -5.51
CA LYS A 443 -15.60 4.00 -6.09
C LYS A 443 -15.95 5.45 -5.70
N ASP A 444 -17.24 5.76 -5.61
CA ASP A 444 -17.76 7.12 -5.35
C ASP A 444 -18.16 7.33 -3.87
N PHE A 445 -17.38 6.80 -2.93
CA PHE A 445 -17.64 7.03 -1.51
C PHE A 445 -17.15 8.44 -1.09
N PRO A 446 -17.96 9.23 -0.35
CA PRO A 446 -17.64 10.63 -0.07
C PRO A 446 -16.50 10.84 0.95
N PHE A 447 -15.94 9.76 1.50
CA PHE A 447 -14.92 9.80 2.54
C PHE A 447 -13.72 8.92 2.18
N THR A 448 -12.58 9.27 2.75
CA THR A 448 -11.45 8.36 2.86
C THR A 448 -11.76 7.33 3.94
N ILE A 449 -11.54 6.05 3.64
CA ILE A 449 -11.78 4.93 4.54
C ILE A 449 -10.43 4.38 5.01
N ARG A 450 -10.23 4.32 6.32
CA ARG A 450 -9.12 3.61 6.95
C ARG A 450 -9.66 2.44 7.75
N VAL A 451 -9.16 1.24 7.46
CA VAL A 451 -9.35 0.05 8.29
C VAL A 451 -8.07 -0.16 9.10
N THR A 452 -8.17 -0.25 10.42
CA THR A 452 -7.05 -0.68 11.28
C THR A 452 -7.36 -2.07 11.80
N ALA A 453 -6.49 -3.03 11.51
CA ALA A 453 -6.62 -4.43 11.91
C ALA A 453 -5.51 -4.78 12.91
N GLU A 454 -5.88 -4.85 14.18
CA GLU A 454 -4.99 -5.16 15.30
C GLU A 454 -5.12 -6.64 15.64
N VAL A 455 -4.01 -7.38 15.53
CA VAL A 455 -4.00 -8.79 15.91
C VAL A 455 -3.82 -8.91 17.41
N LEU A 456 -4.80 -9.49 18.08
CA LEU A 456 -4.81 -9.66 19.54
C LEU A 456 -4.29 -11.03 19.97
N GLU A 457 -4.54 -12.06 19.15
CA GLU A 457 -4.04 -13.43 19.33
C GLU A 457 -3.65 -13.99 17.95
N SER A 458 -2.57 -14.78 17.89
CA SER A 458 -2.14 -15.41 16.64
C SER A 458 -1.77 -16.88 16.79
N ASN A 459 -2.50 -17.72 16.07
CA ASN A 459 -2.19 -19.12 15.85
C ASN A 459 -2.47 -19.49 14.38
N GLY A 460 -2.04 -18.64 13.46
CA GLY A 460 -2.10 -18.89 12.02
C GLY A 460 -3.13 -18.03 11.26
N SER A 461 -2.74 -17.55 10.08
CA SER A 461 -3.60 -16.84 9.13
C SER A 461 -4.28 -15.57 9.68
N SER A 462 -3.55 -14.78 10.46
CA SER A 462 -4.02 -13.50 10.98
C SER A 462 -4.36 -12.48 9.88
N SER A 463 -3.65 -12.50 8.75
CA SER A 463 -3.95 -11.64 7.59
C SER A 463 -5.32 -11.92 6.97
N MET A 464 -5.72 -13.19 6.90
CA MET A 464 -7.07 -13.55 6.42
C MET A 464 -8.15 -13.25 7.46
N ALA A 465 -7.83 -13.38 8.75
CA ALA A 465 -8.71 -12.90 9.80
C ALA A 465 -8.92 -11.37 9.72
N SER A 466 -7.89 -10.59 9.36
CA SER A 466 -8.01 -9.15 9.10
C SER A 466 -8.89 -8.83 7.89
N ALA A 467 -8.85 -9.64 6.83
CA ALA A 467 -9.79 -9.48 5.71
C ALA A 467 -11.25 -9.74 6.14
N CYS A 468 -11.49 -10.80 6.92
CA CYS A 468 -12.83 -11.11 7.47
C CYS A 468 -13.32 -10.01 8.44
N GLY A 469 -12.49 -9.63 9.42
CA GLY A 469 -12.81 -8.59 10.40
C GLY A 469 -13.00 -7.23 9.75
N GLY A 470 -12.17 -6.87 8.78
CA GLY A 470 -12.32 -5.65 7.98
C GLY A 470 -13.62 -5.63 7.19
N SER A 471 -14.02 -6.75 6.58
CA SER A 471 -15.32 -6.87 5.90
C SER A 471 -16.49 -6.62 6.86
N LEU A 472 -16.46 -7.21 8.06
CA LEU A 472 -17.50 -7.03 9.08
C LEU A 472 -17.56 -5.58 9.58
N ALA A 473 -16.39 -4.97 9.87
CA ALA A 473 -16.30 -3.61 10.35
C ALA A 473 -16.77 -2.59 9.30
N LEU A 474 -16.50 -2.84 8.01
CA LEU A 474 -17.02 -2.02 6.91
C LEU A 474 -18.55 -2.07 6.83
N MET A 475 -19.13 -3.26 6.95
CA MET A 475 -20.59 -3.44 6.98
C MET A 475 -21.22 -2.76 8.20
N ASP A 476 -20.60 -2.89 9.38
CA ASP A 476 -21.01 -2.24 10.62
C ASP A 476 -20.94 -0.71 10.54
N SER A 477 -19.98 -0.16 9.79
CA SER A 477 -19.85 1.28 9.56
C SER A 477 -20.86 1.88 8.58
N GLY A 478 -21.63 1.04 7.89
CA GLY A 478 -22.56 1.47 6.84
C GLY A 478 -21.90 1.82 5.51
N VAL A 479 -20.67 1.35 5.26
CA VAL A 479 -20.10 1.43 3.90
C VAL A 479 -20.86 0.48 3.00
N PRO A 480 -21.43 0.94 1.87
CA PRO A 480 -22.22 0.09 0.98
C PRO A 480 -21.31 -0.77 0.11
N ILE A 481 -20.64 -1.75 0.74
CA ILE A 481 -19.81 -2.72 0.03
C ILE A 481 -20.68 -3.65 -0.83
N SER A 482 -20.17 -4.06 -1.98
CA SER A 482 -20.92 -4.87 -2.94
C SER A 482 -21.22 -6.30 -2.45
N SER A 483 -20.34 -6.86 -1.61
CA SER A 483 -20.49 -8.17 -0.97
C SER A 483 -19.52 -8.29 0.21
N ALA A 484 -19.86 -9.12 1.19
CA ALA A 484 -18.90 -9.55 2.21
C ALA A 484 -17.72 -10.33 1.56
N VAL A 485 -16.55 -10.19 2.17
CA VAL A 485 -15.29 -10.86 1.78
C VAL A 485 -14.78 -11.69 2.95
N ALA A 486 -14.39 -12.93 2.67
CA ALA A 486 -13.71 -13.78 3.65
C ALA A 486 -12.40 -14.32 3.08
N GLY A 487 -11.48 -14.67 3.98
CA GLY A 487 -10.20 -15.28 3.64
C GLY A 487 -9.91 -16.55 4.42
N VAL A 488 -9.13 -17.44 3.82
CA VAL A 488 -8.67 -18.70 4.42
C VAL A 488 -7.23 -18.98 4.00
N ALA A 489 -6.45 -19.61 4.88
CA ALA A 489 -5.15 -20.17 4.53
C ALA A 489 -5.25 -21.70 4.37
N ILE A 490 -4.64 -22.21 3.31
CA ILE A 490 -4.47 -23.62 3.01
C ILE A 490 -2.99 -23.96 3.13
N GLY A 491 -2.66 -25.05 3.83
CA GLY A 491 -1.31 -25.57 3.89
C GLY A 491 -1.13 -26.81 3.05
N LEU A 492 0.14 -27.21 2.90
CA LEU A 492 0.53 -28.45 2.26
C LEU A 492 1.51 -29.19 3.16
N ILE A 493 1.30 -30.50 3.33
CA ILE A 493 2.35 -31.41 3.78
C ILE A 493 2.56 -32.42 2.67
N SER A 494 3.79 -32.52 2.18
CA SER A 494 4.18 -33.42 1.10
C SER A 494 5.27 -34.39 1.52
N LYS A 495 5.41 -35.47 0.78
CA LYS A 495 6.54 -36.39 0.87
C LYS A 495 7.26 -36.37 -0.47
N ALA A 496 8.52 -35.96 -0.45
CA ALA A 496 9.35 -35.93 -1.65
C ALA A 496 9.78 -37.34 -2.05
N ASN A 497 9.90 -37.60 -3.35
CA ASN A 497 10.46 -38.84 -3.85
C ASN A 497 11.99 -38.88 -3.60
N PRO A 498 12.54 -39.90 -2.91
CA PRO A 498 13.97 -40.01 -2.64
C PRO A 498 14.85 -40.05 -3.90
N GLU A 499 14.35 -40.63 -5.00
CA GLU A 499 15.08 -40.74 -6.27
C GLU A 499 15.03 -39.44 -7.08
N LYS A 500 13.95 -38.67 -6.91
CA LYS A 500 13.72 -37.38 -7.58
C LYS A 500 13.16 -36.37 -6.58
N PRO A 501 14.03 -35.64 -5.86
CA PRO A 501 13.61 -34.73 -4.79
C PRO A 501 12.68 -33.59 -5.24
N THR A 502 12.63 -33.31 -6.54
CA THR A 502 11.73 -32.30 -7.13
C THR A 502 10.32 -32.82 -7.38
N GLU A 503 10.07 -34.13 -7.29
CA GLU A 503 8.76 -34.74 -7.48
C GLU A 503 8.12 -35.09 -6.14
N ILE A 504 6.81 -34.85 -6.03
CA ILE A 504 6.01 -35.17 -4.83
C ILE A 504 5.45 -36.58 -4.99
N GLU A 505 5.77 -37.48 -4.06
CA GLU A 505 5.23 -38.85 -3.99
C GLU A 505 3.79 -38.84 -3.45
N ASP A 506 3.60 -38.20 -2.30
CA ASP A 506 2.30 -38.10 -1.62
C ASP A 506 2.13 -36.72 -0.98
N TYR A 507 0.88 -36.25 -0.83
CA TYR A 507 0.59 -34.97 -0.20
C TYR A 507 -0.80 -34.87 0.43
N ARG A 508 -0.95 -33.96 1.41
CA ARG A 508 -2.21 -33.58 2.03
C ARG A 508 -2.35 -32.07 2.08
N LEU A 509 -3.53 -31.58 1.70
CA LEU A 509 -3.91 -30.17 1.81
C LEU A 509 -4.68 -29.92 3.10
N LEU A 510 -4.28 -28.89 3.85
CA LEU A 510 -4.84 -28.56 5.16
C LEU A 510 -5.63 -27.26 5.09
N THR A 511 -6.93 -27.31 5.37
CA THR A 511 -7.77 -26.11 5.48
C THR A 511 -7.56 -25.43 6.84
N ASP A 512 -7.41 -24.10 6.81
CA ASP A 512 -7.36 -23.25 8.00
C ASP A 512 -6.22 -23.68 8.95
N ILE A 513 -5.00 -23.47 8.46
CA ILE A 513 -3.77 -23.91 9.11
C ILE A 513 -3.45 -23.17 10.42
N LEU A 514 -2.82 -23.91 11.33
CA LEU A 514 -2.19 -23.41 12.55
C LEU A 514 -0.80 -22.84 12.27
N GLY A 515 -0.26 -22.08 13.22
CA GLY A 515 1.12 -21.58 13.11
C GLY A 515 2.17 -22.70 13.02
N ILE A 516 1.97 -23.80 13.74
CA ILE A 516 2.85 -24.98 13.66
C ILE A 516 2.75 -25.72 12.32
N GLU A 517 1.56 -25.75 11.72
CA GLU A 517 1.32 -26.37 10.41
C GLU A 517 1.93 -25.55 9.28
N ASP A 518 1.92 -24.22 9.39
CA ASP A 518 2.68 -23.34 8.51
C ASP A 518 4.19 -23.61 8.68
N TYR A 519 4.71 -23.55 9.90
CA TYR A 519 6.16 -23.72 10.16
C TYR A 519 6.72 -25.07 9.69
N LEU A 520 5.99 -26.17 9.94
CA LEU A 520 6.42 -27.53 9.58
C LEU A 520 5.93 -27.99 8.19
N GLY A 521 5.03 -27.24 7.57
CA GLY A 521 4.48 -27.48 6.24
C GLY A 521 5.35 -26.94 5.10
N ASP A 522 4.89 -27.17 3.88
CA ASP A 522 5.59 -26.86 2.62
C ASP A 522 5.00 -25.67 1.87
N MET A 523 3.83 -25.18 2.28
CA MET A 523 3.10 -24.11 1.59
C MET A 523 2.23 -23.33 2.58
N ASP A 524 2.20 -22.01 2.44
CA ASP A 524 1.20 -21.11 3.04
C ASP A 524 0.42 -20.41 1.91
N PHE A 525 -0.76 -20.93 1.61
CA PHE A 525 -1.61 -20.47 0.52
C PHE A 525 -2.81 -19.70 1.08
N LYS A 526 -2.81 -18.38 0.91
CA LYS A 526 -3.86 -17.47 1.38
C LYS A 526 -4.76 -17.10 0.22
N LEU A 527 -6.06 -17.31 0.37
CA LEU A 527 -7.06 -16.92 -0.62
C LEU A 527 -8.18 -16.13 0.06
N ALA A 528 -8.53 -14.99 -0.53
CA ALA A 528 -9.66 -14.18 -0.13
C ALA A 528 -10.61 -13.88 -1.30
N GLY A 529 -11.88 -13.68 -1.00
CA GLY A 529 -12.87 -13.34 -2.01
C GLY A 529 -14.29 -13.26 -1.48
N THR A 530 -15.22 -13.07 -2.40
CA THR A 530 -16.66 -13.10 -2.14
C THR A 530 -17.23 -14.49 -2.40
N ASN A 531 -18.55 -14.66 -2.26
CA ASN A 531 -19.23 -15.89 -2.70
C ASN A 531 -19.14 -16.13 -4.22
N LYS A 532 -18.92 -15.08 -5.03
CA LYS A 532 -18.92 -15.18 -6.50
C LYS A 532 -17.53 -15.46 -7.07
N GLY A 533 -16.49 -14.88 -6.48
CA GLY A 533 -15.15 -14.88 -7.07
C GLY A 533 -14.03 -14.67 -6.06
N ILE A 534 -12.82 -14.54 -6.60
CA ILE A 534 -11.57 -14.33 -5.88
C ILE A 534 -11.21 -12.84 -5.96
N THR A 535 -10.79 -12.26 -4.84
CA THR A 535 -10.34 -10.86 -4.78
C THR A 535 -8.84 -10.73 -4.53
N ALA A 536 -8.25 -11.64 -3.76
CA ALA A 536 -6.81 -11.69 -3.55
C ALA A 536 -6.33 -13.12 -3.31
N LEU A 537 -5.09 -13.38 -3.69
CA LEU A 537 -4.42 -14.65 -3.43
C LEU A 537 -2.93 -14.40 -3.22
N GLN A 538 -2.35 -15.03 -2.21
CA GLN A 538 -0.91 -15.07 -2.00
C GLN A 538 -0.51 -16.51 -1.70
N ALA A 539 0.47 -17.05 -2.40
CA ALA A 539 0.99 -18.40 -2.18
C ALA A 539 2.50 -18.35 -2.01
N ASP A 540 2.95 -18.68 -0.80
CA ASP A 540 4.36 -18.84 -0.44
C ASP A 540 4.67 -20.35 -0.37
N VAL A 541 5.63 -20.80 -1.19
CA VAL A 541 6.02 -22.21 -1.31
C VAL A 541 7.43 -22.39 -0.75
N LYS A 542 7.57 -23.30 0.22
CA LYS A 542 8.82 -23.58 0.95
C LYS A 542 9.61 -24.75 0.37
N ILE A 543 9.09 -25.37 -0.69
CA ILE A 543 9.75 -26.41 -1.47
C ILE A 543 10.09 -25.86 -2.87
N PRO A 544 11.00 -26.49 -3.64
CA PRO A 544 11.50 -25.93 -4.90
C PRO A 544 10.42 -25.58 -5.94
N GLY A 545 9.23 -26.15 -5.81
CA GLY A 545 8.03 -25.71 -6.49
C GLY A 545 6.88 -26.72 -6.39
N LEU A 546 5.67 -26.27 -6.69
CA LEU A 546 4.46 -27.08 -6.67
C LEU A 546 3.95 -27.42 -8.06
N PRO A 547 3.52 -28.67 -8.31
CA PRO A 547 2.79 -29.00 -9.52
C PRO A 547 1.50 -28.17 -9.63
N LEU A 548 1.19 -27.71 -10.85
CA LEU A 548 -0.05 -26.97 -11.13
C LEU A 548 -1.30 -27.67 -10.59
N LYS A 549 -1.36 -29.01 -10.63
CA LYS A 549 -2.48 -29.79 -10.10
C LYS A 549 -2.76 -29.48 -8.62
N VAL A 550 -1.72 -29.45 -7.79
CA VAL A 550 -1.83 -29.18 -6.34
C VAL A 550 -2.34 -27.77 -6.10
N VAL A 551 -1.86 -26.79 -6.87
CA VAL A 551 -2.32 -25.40 -6.78
C VAL A 551 -3.82 -25.29 -7.13
N MET A 552 -4.28 -25.99 -8.16
CA MET A 552 -5.69 -25.99 -8.56
C MET A 552 -6.59 -26.62 -7.50
N GLU A 553 -6.16 -27.73 -6.89
CA GLU A 553 -6.86 -28.37 -5.78
C GLU A 553 -6.91 -27.46 -4.54
N ALA A 554 -5.82 -26.76 -4.23
CA ALA A 554 -5.77 -25.78 -3.13
C ALA A 554 -6.76 -24.61 -3.36
N ILE A 555 -6.85 -24.07 -4.58
CA ILE A 555 -7.83 -23.04 -4.94
C ILE A 555 -9.26 -23.54 -4.72
N GLN A 556 -9.56 -24.78 -5.13
CA GLN A 556 -10.88 -25.38 -4.97
C GLN A 556 -11.23 -25.56 -3.48
N GLN A 557 -10.32 -26.13 -2.69
CA GLN A 557 -10.51 -26.35 -1.26
C GLN A 557 -10.68 -25.02 -0.51
N ALA A 558 -9.86 -24.01 -0.83
CA ALA A 558 -10.00 -22.67 -0.29
C ALA A 558 -11.35 -22.02 -0.64
N THR A 559 -11.87 -22.25 -1.85
CA THR A 559 -13.16 -21.69 -2.28
C THR A 559 -14.33 -22.27 -1.48
N VAL A 560 -14.30 -23.56 -1.18
CA VAL A 560 -15.30 -24.22 -0.31
C VAL A 560 -15.24 -23.66 1.11
N ALA A 561 -14.05 -23.60 1.70
CA ALA A 561 -13.83 -23.10 3.05
C ALA A 561 -14.23 -21.62 3.20
N LYS A 562 -13.86 -20.77 2.23
CA LYS A 562 -14.26 -19.37 2.17
C LYS A 562 -15.78 -19.19 2.22
N ARG A 563 -16.53 -20.02 1.47
CA ARG A 563 -18.00 -19.97 1.45
C ARG A 563 -18.60 -20.32 2.82
N GLU A 564 -18.02 -21.29 3.52
CA GLU A 564 -18.43 -21.65 4.89
C GLU A 564 -18.19 -20.50 5.88
N ILE A 565 -17.01 -19.86 5.82
CA ILE A 565 -16.69 -18.68 6.65
C ILE A 565 -17.67 -17.53 6.37
N LEU A 566 -17.96 -17.24 5.10
CA LEU A 566 -18.97 -16.24 4.72
C LEU A 566 -20.35 -16.58 5.28
N GLY A 567 -20.72 -17.86 5.29
CA GLY A 567 -21.95 -18.35 5.91
C GLY A 567 -22.03 -18.05 7.40
N ILE A 568 -20.91 -18.16 8.13
CA ILE A 568 -20.83 -17.82 9.56
C ILE A 568 -20.89 -16.30 9.76
N MET A 569 -20.13 -15.52 8.99
CA MET A 569 -20.13 -14.06 9.05
C MET A 569 -21.52 -13.47 8.78
N ASN A 570 -22.24 -14.01 7.80
CA ASN A 570 -23.59 -13.57 7.45
C ASN A 570 -24.62 -13.79 8.57
N LYS A 571 -24.36 -14.69 9.53
CA LYS A 571 -25.20 -14.85 10.73
C LYS A 571 -25.04 -13.68 11.71
N CYS A 572 -23.88 -13.00 11.68
CA CYS A 572 -23.60 -11.81 12.48
C CYS A 572 -24.16 -10.56 11.79
N ILE A 573 -23.82 -10.34 10.52
CA ILE A 573 -24.34 -9.24 9.71
C ILE A 573 -24.38 -9.65 8.23
N ALA A 574 -25.57 -9.66 7.65
CA ALA A 574 -25.77 -10.14 6.27
C ALA A 574 -25.64 -9.03 5.21
N LYS A 575 -25.92 -7.78 5.58
CA LYS A 575 -25.86 -6.60 4.72
C LYS A 575 -25.26 -5.41 5.48
N PRO A 576 -24.61 -4.46 4.81
CA PRO A 576 -24.20 -3.21 5.45
C PRO A 576 -25.36 -2.52 6.14
N ARG A 577 -25.09 -1.79 7.22
CA ARG A 577 -26.11 -0.94 7.87
C ARG A 577 -26.64 0.09 6.86
N GLU A 578 -27.95 0.34 6.90
CA GLU A 578 -28.60 1.30 5.98
C GLU A 578 -28.13 2.74 6.25
N ASN A 579 -27.97 3.08 7.52
CA ASN A 579 -27.48 4.39 7.96
C ASN A 579 -26.12 4.25 8.65
N ARG A 580 -25.26 5.26 8.47
CA ARG A 580 -24.03 5.41 9.26
C ARG A 580 -24.37 5.63 10.73
N LYS A 581 -23.45 5.27 11.62
CA LYS A 581 -23.59 5.52 13.06
C LYS A 581 -23.69 7.01 13.38
N GLU A 582 -24.31 7.35 14.50
CA GLU A 582 -24.52 8.74 14.97
C GLU A 582 -23.20 9.53 15.09
N ASN A 583 -22.11 8.86 15.45
CA ASN A 583 -20.79 9.47 15.59
C ASN A 583 -20.03 9.63 14.26
N GLY A 584 -20.64 9.25 13.14
CA GLY A 584 -20.00 9.35 11.82
C GLY A 584 -19.76 10.79 11.37
N PRO A 585 -18.82 11.01 10.45
CA PRO A 585 -18.53 12.35 9.96
C PRO A 585 -19.66 12.89 9.07
N VAL A 586 -19.71 14.21 8.99
CA VAL A 586 -20.70 14.96 8.21
C VAL A 586 -19.96 15.85 7.22
N VAL A 587 -20.50 15.95 6.00
CA VAL A 587 -20.03 16.92 4.99
C VAL A 587 -21.19 17.84 4.68
N GLU A 588 -20.95 19.14 4.78
CA GLU A 588 -21.91 20.17 4.41
C GLU A 588 -21.26 21.22 3.52
N ASN A 589 -22.03 21.69 2.55
CA ASN A 589 -21.61 22.76 1.66
C ASN A 589 -22.11 24.10 2.20
N VAL A 590 -21.18 24.98 2.53
CA VAL A 590 -21.46 26.34 2.98
C VAL A 590 -21.27 27.28 1.80
N ARG A 591 -22.33 28.04 1.47
CA ARG A 591 -22.27 29.09 0.45
C ARG A 591 -21.89 30.42 1.10
N VAL A 592 -20.75 30.96 0.71
CA VAL A 592 -20.22 32.25 1.17
C VAL A 592 -20.19 33.21 -0.01
N PRO A 593 -21.01 34.29 -0.01
CA PRO A 593 -21.00 35.28 -1.07
C PRO A 593 -19.61 35.90 -1.29
N VAL A 594 -19.28 36.24 -2.54
CA VAL A 594 -17.96 36.80 -2.91
C VAL A 594 -17.58 38.03 -2.05
N SER A 595 -18.56 38.87 -1.71
CA SER A 595 -18.37 40.05 -0.86
C SER A 595 -17.89 39.71 0.57
N ARG A 596 -18.22 38.52 1.07
CA ARG A 596 -17.89 38.04 2.43
C ARG A 596 -16.68 37.11 2.46
N ARG A 597 -16.25 36.60 1.30
CA ARG A 597 -15.13 35.64 1.18
C ARG A 597 -13.85 36.16 1.81
N GLY A 598 -13.51 37.44 1.61
CA GLY A 598 -12.30 38.03 2.20
C GLY A 598 -12.27 37.97 3.73
N ARG A 599 -13.42 38.17 4.39
CA ARG A 599 -13.59 38.06 5.84
C ARG A 599 -13.64 36.60 6.29
N PHE A 600 -14.34 35.75 5.56
CA PHE A 600 -14.43 34.32 5.85
C PHE A 600 -13.06 33.63 5.82
N VAL A 601 -12.28 33.84 4.77
CA VAL A 601 -10.94 33.28 4.62
C VAL A 601 -9.96 33.94 5.61
N GLY A 602 -10.09 35.26 5.79
CA GLY A 602 -9.17 36.05 6.60
C GLY A 602 -7.81 36.26 5.92
N PRO A 603 -6.95 37.13 6.48
CA PRO A 603 -5.62 37.40 5.93
C PRO A 603 -4.78 36.11 5.90
N GLY A 604 -4.34 35.71 4.71
CA GLY A 604 -3.53 34.50 4.51
C GLY A 604 -4.22 33.18 4.90
N GLY A 605 -5.55 33.15 4.96
CA GLY A 605 -6.30 31.95 5.40
C GLY A 605 -6.34 31.76 6.92
N TYR A 606 -6.01 32.79 7.71
CA TYR A 606 -5.96 32.71 9.18
C TYR A 606 -7.27 32.20 9.80
N ASN A 607 -8.42 32.69 9.34
CA ASN A 607 -9.72 32.30 9.91
C ASN A 607 -10.04 30.82 9.63
N LEU A 608 -9.75 30.34 8.42
CA LEU A 608 -9.92 28.92 8.08
C LEU A 608 -9.04 28.04 8.97
N ARG A 609 -7.75 28.39 9.11
CA ARG A 609 -6.83 27.64 9.99
C ARG A 609 -7.27 27.68 11.45
N ARG A 610 -7.83 28.80 11.91
CA ARG A 610 -8.36 28.95 13.27
C ARG A 610 -9.57 28.03 13.49
N ILE A 611 -10.53 28.01 12.55
CA ILE A 611 -11.69 27.11 12.63
C ILE A 611 -11.22 25.66 12.64
N GLN A 612 -10.34 25.28 11.70
CA GLN A 612 -9.78 23.93 11.61
C GLN A 612 -9.06 23.52 12.90
N ALA A 613 -8.24 24.40 13.49
CA ALA A 613 -7.49 24.10 14.71
C ALA A 613 -8.37 24.01 15.98
N GLN A 614 -9.46 24.77 16.05
CA GLN A 614 -10.35 24.79 17.23
C GLN A 614 -11.39 23.68 17.19
N THR A 615 -11.96 23.41 16.01
CA THR A 615 -13.10 22.47 15.86
C THR A 615 -12.68 21.12 15.27
N GLY A 616 -11.48 21.01 14.69
CA GLY A 616 -11.01 19.81 14.02
C GLY A 616 -11.67 19.53 12.66
N VAL A 617 -12.49 20.45 12.14
CA VAL A 617 -13.08 20.31 10.80
C VAL A 617 -12.04 20.58 9.72
N THR A 618 -12.27 20.06 8.52
CA THR A 618 -11.50 20.39 7.31
C THR A 618 -12.38 21.23 6.39
N ILE A 619 -11.84 22.32 5.87
CA ILE A 619 -12.58 23.24 4.99
C ILE A 619 -11.85 23.31 3.66
N SER A 620 -12.52 22.88 2.60
CA SER A 620 -12.01 22.90 1.24
C SER A 620 -12.84 23.83 0.37
N GLN A 621 -12.19 24.58 -0.50
CA GLN A 621 -12.88 25.44 -1.45
C GLN A 621 -13.26 24.61 -2.68
N MET A 622 -14.56 24.53 -3.00
CA MET A 622 -15.03 23.87 -4.22
C MET A 622 -15.08 24.88 -5.37
N ASP A 623 -15.78 26.00 -5.15
CA ASP A 623 -16.00 27.06 -6.13
C ASP A 623 -15.70 28.45 -5.52
N GLU A 624 -15.93 29.53 -6.26
CA GLU A 624 -15.74 30.90 -5.72
C GLU A 624 -16.66 31.22 -4.55
N GLU A 625 -17.88 30.66 -4.53
CA GLU A 625 -18.89 30.88 -3.49
C GLU A 625 -19.13 29.66 -2.60
N THR A 626 -18.66 28.47 -2.96
CA THR A 626 -19.00 27.22 -2.27
C THR A 626 -17.78 26.63 -1.57
N PHE A 627 -17.90 26.41 -0.27
CA PHE A 627 -16.91 25.73 0.55
C PHE A 627 -17.51 24.43 1.10
N SER A 628 -16.78 23.33 0.97
CA SER A 628 -17.15 22.05 1.59
C SER A 628 -16.51 21.99 2.98
N VAL A 629 -17.33 21.79 4.00
CA VAL A 629 -16.90 21.59 5.39
C VAL A 629 -17.07 20.12 5.72
N PHE A 630 -15.96 19.45 6.02
CA PHE A 630 -15.94 18.10 6.56
C PHE A 630 -15.74 18.17 8.08
N ALA A 631 -16.66 17.61 8.84
CA ALA A 631 -16.53 17.50 10.30
C ALA A 631 -16.40 16.04 10.71
N PRO A 632 -15.45 15.70 11.61
CA PRO A 632 -15.25 14.32 12.06
C PRO A 632 -16.44 13.80 12.89
N THR A 633 -17.17 14.69 13.57
CA THR A 633 -18.38 14.37 14.33
C THR A 633 -19.46 15.44 14.10
N PRO A 634 -20.74 15.13 14.34
CA PRO A 634 -21.82 16.13 14.24
C PRO A 634 -21.64 17.30 15.25
N GLY A 635 -21.06 17.03 16.42
CA GLY A 635 -20.74 18.07 17.40
C GLY A 635 -19.73 19.09 16.86
N ALA A 636 -18.66 18.61 16.24
CA ALA A 636 -17.67 19.47 15.58
C ALA A 636 -18.27 20.28 14.42
N MET A 637 -19.26 19.72 13.70
CA MET A 637 -19.98 20.46 12.66
C MET A 637 -20.77 21.63 13.24
N ASN A 638 -21.51 21.41 14.33
CA ASN A 638 -22.31 22.47 14.96
C ASN A 638 -21.43 23.60 15.47
N GLU A 639 -20.32 23.28 16.13
CA GLU A 639 -19.34 24.29 16.57
C GLU A 639 -18.77 25.07 15.39
N ALA A 640 -18.37 24.38 14.32
CA ALA A 640 -17.86 25.03 13.11
C ALA A 640 -18.92 25.93 12.47
N GLN A 641 -20.17 25.48 12.35
CA GLN A 641 -21.26 26.31 11.83
C GLN A 641 -21.45 27.57 12.67
N ASP A 642 -21.35 27.50 14.00
CA ASP A 642 -21.51 28.66 14.86
C ASP A 642 -20.35 29.65 14.68
N PHE A 643 -19.11 29.16 14.57
CA PHE A 643 -17.97 30.01 14.19
C PHE A 643 -18.15 30.67 12.82
N ILE A 644 -18.64 29.90 11.83
CA ILE A 644 -18.89 30.41 10.49
C ILE A 644 -20.00 31.47 10.53
N LYS A 645 -21.11 31.22 11.24
CA LYS A 645 -22.20 32.17 11.44
C LYS A 645 -21.71 33.43 12.12
N ASP A 646 -20.83 33.33 13.11
CA ASP A 646 -20.26 34.49 13.81
C ASP A 646 -19.29 35.30 12.93
N ILE A 647 -18.45 34.64 12.14
CA ILE A 647 -17.55 35.31 11.20
C ILE A 647 -18.34 35.97 10.06
N CYS A 648 -19.38 35.29 9.57
CA CYS A 648 -20.28 35.77 8.54
C CYS A 648 -21.43 36.63 9.09
N LYS A 649 -21.47 36.84 10.42
CA LYS A 649 -22.50 37.63 11.09
C LYS A 649 -22.44 39.04 10.55
N ASP A 650 -23.61 39.55 10.19
CA ASP A 650 -23.74 40.91 9.75
C ASP A 650 -23.38 41.83 10.92
N ASP A 651 -22.33 42.63 10.76
CA ASP A 651 -22.19 43.86 11.54
C ASP A 651 -23.29 44.80 11.03
N GLN A 652 -24.52 44.56 11.47
CA GLN A 652 -25.74 45.29 11.14
C GLN A 652 -25.86 45.65 9.65
N GLU A 653 -26.51 44.78 8.86
CA GLU A 653 -27.38 45.31 7.81
C GLU A 653 -28.51 46.10 8.49
N GLN A 654 -28.22 47.34 8.90
CA GLN A 654 -29.24 48.36 8.72
C GLN A 654 -29.45 48.41 7.21
N GLN A 655 -30.50 47.74 6.73
CA GLN A 655 -30.90 47.78 5.33
C GLN A 655 -31.12 49.23 4.96
N LEU A 656 -30.10 49.84 4.35
CA LEU A 656 -30.21 51.20 3.85
C LEU A 656 -31.06 51.12 2.58
N GLU A 657 -32.22 51.76 2.60
CA GLU A 657 -33.10 51.81 1.44
C GLU A 657 -32.46 52.66 0.35
N PHE A 658 -32.45 52.15 -0.88
CA PHE A 658 -31.93 52.89 -2.02
C PHE A 658 -32.72 54.20 -2.19
N GLY A 659 -32.02 55.33 -2.17
CA GLY A 659 -32.60 56.64 -2.28
C GLY A 659 -33.09 57.24 -0.96
N ALA A 660 -32.99 56.56 0.18
CA ALA A 660 -33.28 57.15 1.48
C ALA A 660 -32.16 58.13 1.90
N ILE A 661 -32.55 59.07 2.76
CA ILE A 661 -31.68 60.11 3.31
C ILE A 661 -31.33 59.70 4.74
N TYR A 662 -30.04 59.64 5.04
CA TYR A 662 -29.52 59.27 6.34
C TYR A 662 -28.67 60.40 6.91
N THR A 663 -28.70 60.55 8.24
CA THR A 663 -27.77 61.41 8.97
C THR A 663 -26.46 60.65 9.13
N ALA A 664 -25.35 61.28 8.74
CA ALA A 664 -24.01 60.72 8.80
C ALA A 664 -23.10 61.63 9.63
N THR A 665 -22.35 61.05 10.56
CA THR A 665 -21.36 61.79 11.37
C THR A 665 -20.02 61.78 10.66
N ILE A 666 -19.39 62.95 10.55
CA ILE A 666 -18.05 63.08 9.97
C ILE A 666 -17.03 62.49 10.94
N SER A 667 -16.31 61.44 10.53
CA SER A 667 -15.27 60.81 11.34
C SER A 667 -13.89 61.39 11.07
N GLU A 668 -13.59 61.72 9.82
CA GLU A 668 -12.26 62.18 9.39
C GLU A 668 -12.41 63.02 8.11
N ILE A 669 -11.57 64.04 7.93
CA ILE A 669 -11.53 64.87 6.73
C ILE A 669 -10.21 64.60 6.00
N ARG A 670 -10.27 64.33 4.69
CA ARG A 670 -9.11 64.09 3.83
C ARG A 670 -9.15 65.03 2.62
N ASP A 671 -8.02 65.18 1.94
CA ASP A 671 -7.93 66.04 0.75
C ASP A 671 -8.93 65.65 -0.36
N VAL A 672 -9.19 64.35 -0.50
CA VAL A 672 -10.03 63.77 -1.55
C VAL A 672 -11.54 63.79 -1.18
N GLY A 673 -11.88 63.99 0.09
CA GLY A 673 -13.26 63.91 0.57
C GLY A 673 -13.39 63.77 2.08
N VAL A 674 -14.62 63.56 2.54
CA VAL A 674 -14.95 63.41 3.96
C VAL A 674 -15.31 61.97 4.26
N MET A 675 -14.73 61.39 5.29
CA MET A 675 -15.10 60.06 5.78
C MET A 675 -16.29 60.19 6.71
N VAL A 676 -17.39 59.51 6.39
CA VAL A 676 -18.66 59.60 7.13
C VAL A 676 -19.10 58.24 7.65
N LYS A 677 -19.66 58.23 8.85
CA LYS A 677 -20.30 57.06 9.45
C LYS A 677 -21.80 57.29 9.52
N LEU A 678 -22.60 56.37 8.96
CA LEU A 678 -24.06 56.40 9.10
C LEU A 678 -24.50 55.90 10.47
N TYR A 679 -23.73 54.96 11.03
CA TYR A 679 -23.93 54.44 12.37
C TYR A 679 -22.59 54.34 13.10
N PRO A 680 -22.57 54.47 14.44
CA PRO A 680 -21.33 54.49 15.22
C PRO A 680 -20.41 53.28 14.98
N ASN A 681 -21.02 52.09 14.82
CA ASN A 681 -20.35 50.81 14.64
C ASN A 681 -19.96 50.50 13.17
N MET A 682 -20.29 51.40 12.23
CA MET A 682 -20.05 51.19 10.82
C MET A 682 -18.65 51.66 10.41
N THR A 683 -18.04 50.98 9.44
CA THR A 683 -16.79 51.44 8.82
C THR A 683 -17.04 52.77 8.11
N PRO A 684 -16.19 53.79 8.32
CA PRO A 684 -16.40 55.08 7.68
C PRO A 684 -16.29 54.98 6.15
N VAL A 685 -17.23 55.59 5.45
CA VAL A 685 -17.35 55.57 3.98
C VAL A 685 -16.88 56.92 3.44
N LEU A 686 -16.09 56.89 2.36
CA LEU A 686 -15.60 58.11 1.72
C LEU A 686 -16.71 58.79 0.91
N LEU A 687 -17.04 60.02 1.29
CA LEU A 687 -17.84 60.95 0.51
C LEU A 687 -16.89 61.87 -0.27
N HIS A 688 -16.70 61.57 -1.56
CA HIS A 688 -15.76 62.29 -2.43
C HIS A 688 -16.16 63.77 -2.61
N ASN A 689 -15.17 64.65 -2.82
CA ASN A 689 -15.40 66.11 -2.99
C ASN A 689 -16.45 66.46 -4.05
N SER A 690 -16.54 65.68 -5.13
CA SER A 690 -17.53 65.87 -6.20
C SER A 690 -18.98 65.57 -5.78
N GLN A 691 -19.18 64.91 -4.65
CA GLN A 691 -20.47 64.53 -4.09
C GLN A 691 -20.86 65.35 -2.84
N LEU A 692 -20.01 66.30 -2.41
CA LEU A 692 -20.27 67.16 -1.24
C LEU A 692 -21.18 68.35 -1.56
N ASP A 693 -20.99 68.97 -2.73
CA ASP A 693 -21.70 70.17 -3.16
C ASP A 693 -21.66 70.30 -4.71
N HIS A 694 -22.46 71.20 -5.28
CA HIS A 694 -22.46 71.54 -6.70
C HIS A 694 -21.23 72.34 -7.14
N LYS A 695 -20.71 73.19 -6.25
CA LYS A 695 -19.49 73.95 -6.51
C LYS A 695 -18.30 72.99 -6.53
N ARG A 696 -17.39 73.18 -7.49
CA ARG A 696 -16.17 72.36 -7.56
C ARG A 696 -15.24 72.76 -6.42
N ILE A 697 -15.15 71.88 -5.42
CA ILE A 697 -14.35 72.11 -4.22
C ILE A 697 -13.04 71.32 -4.34
N LYS A 698 -11.92 71.99 -4.03
CA LYS A 698 -10.60 71.35 -3.95
C LYS A 698 -10.35 70.67 -2.61
N HIS A 699 -10.90 71.21 -1.51
CA HIS A 699 -10.73 70.66 -0.16
C HIS A 699 -12.02 70.82 0.69
N PRO A 700 -12.46 69.79 1.44
CA PRO A 700 -13.71 69.84 2.21
C PRO A 700 -13.83 71.00 3.21
N SER A 701 -12.72 71.53 3.74
CA SER A 701 -12.71 72.67 4.67
C SER A 701 -13.34 73.95 4.08
N ALA A 702 -13.41 74.08 2.75
CA ALA A 702 -14.08 75.21 2.10
C ALA A 702 -15.60 75.26 2.35
N LEU A 703 -16.18 74.16 2.84
CA LEU A 703 -17.61 74.05 3.20
C LEU A 703 -17.88 74.26 4.70
N GLY A 704 -16.87 74.57 5.51
CA GLY A 704 -17.02 74.70 6.96
C GLY A 704 -17.43 73.39 7.64
N LEU A 705 -16.99 72.24 7.09
CA LEU A 705 -17.26 70.93 7.68
C LEU A 705 -16.22 70.60 8.73
N GLU A 706 -16.68 70.19 9.92
CA GLU A 706 -15.83 69.83 11.05
C GLU A 706 -15.97 68.35 11.42
N VAL A 707 -14.92 67.78 12.05
CA VAL A 707 -14.96 66.41 12.55
C VAL A 707 -15.96 66.31 13.70
N GLY A 708 -16.85 65.31 13.66
CA GLY A 708 -17.94 65.13 14.61
C GLY A 708 -19.25 65.79 14.19
N GLN A 709 -19.27 66.62 13.15
CA GLN A 709 -20.49 67.24 12.65
C GLN A 709 -21.39 66.20 11.95
N GLU A 710 -22.71 66.32 12.16
CA GLU A 710 -23.71 65.52 11.46
C GLU A 710 -24.13 66.18 10.15
N ILE A 711 -24.13 65.41 9.06
CA ILE A 711 -24.55 65.84 7.73
C ILE A 711 -25.56 64.86 7.13
N GLN A 712 -26.52 65.35 6.35
CA GLN A 712 -27.45 64.49 5.63
C GLN A 712 -26.84 64.03 4.30
N VAL A 713 -26.99 62.75 3.98
CA VAL A 713 -26.52 62.12 2.74
C VAL A 713 -27.59 61.18 2.19
N LYS A 714 -27.71 61.14 0.86
CA LYS A 714 -28.58 60.18 0.17
C LYS A 714 -27.80 58.92 -0.20
N TYR A 715 -28.37 57.75 0.09
CA TYR A 715 -27.78 56.45 -0.23
C TYR A 715 -28.17 55.97 -1.63
N PHE A 716 -27.21 55.47 -2.41
CA PHE A 716 -27.39 54.98 -3.78
C PHE A 716 -26.98 53.51 -3.95
N GLY A 717 -27.07 52.71 -2.89
CA GLY A 717 -26.68 51.31 -2.96
C GLY A 717 -25.16 51.09 -2.84
N ARG A 718 -24.75 49.83 -3.04
CA ARG A 718 -23.33 49.44 -3.11
C ARG A 718 -22.90 49.32 -4.55
N ASP A 719 -21.63 49.63 -4.81
CA ASP A 719 -21.01 49.40 -6.10
C ASP A 719 -20.96 47.89 -6.40
N PRO A 720 -21.49 47.42 -7.56
CA PRO A 720 -21.48 46.00 -7.91
C PRO A 720 -20.07 45.40 -8.07
N THR A 721 -19.02 46.18 -8.32
CA THR A 721 -17.65 45.65 -8.46
C THR A 721 -16.86 45.68 -7.16
N ASP A 722 -16.94 46.79 -6.42
CA ASP A 722 -16.08 47.03 -5.25
C ASP A 722 -16.80 46.82 -3.91
N GLY A 723 -18.12 46.64 -3.92
CA GLY A 723 -18.96 46.45 -2.73
C GLY A 723 -19.06 47.68 -1.81
N ARG A 724 -18.44 48.81 -2.17
CA ARG A 724 -18.44 50.05 -1.38
C ARG A 724 -19.76 50.80 -1.50
N MET A 725 -20.19 51.45 -0.42
CA MET A 725 -21.42 52.25 -0.41
C MET A 725 -21.27 53.54 -1.21
N ARG A 726 -22.31 53.89 -1.98
CA ARG A 726 -22.39 55.13 -2.75
C ARG A 726 -23.26 56.14 -2.01
N LEU A 727 -22.65 57.24 -1.58
CA LEU A 727 -23.31 58.32 -0.85
C LEU A 727 -23.20 59.64 -1.62
N SER A 728 -24.21 60.50 -1.52
CA SER A 728 -24.13 61.87 -2.05
C SER A 728 -24.87 62.86 -1.18
N ARG A 729 -24.20 63.97 -0.84
CA ARG A 729 -24.81 65.15 -0.19
C ARG A 729 -25.29 66.15 -1.25
N LYS A 730 -24.59 66.24 -2.38
CA LYS A 730 -24.89 67.14 -3.51
C LYS A 730 -26.35 67.04 -3.96
N VAL A 731 -26.89 65.82 -4.06
CA VAL A 731 -28.26 65.58 -4.54
C VAL A 731 -29.33 66.21 -3.63
N LEU A 732 -29.00 66.48 -2.35
CA LEU A 732 -29.92 67.10 -1.38
C LEU A 732 -29.95 68.63 -1.46
N HIS A 733 -28.93 69.25 -2.06
CA HIS A 733 -28.80 70.71 -2.15
C HIS A 733 -29.31 71.29 -3.49
N SER A 734 -29.98 70.47 -4.30
CA SER A 734 -30.59 70.93 -5.55
C SER A 734 -31.97 71.56 -5.28
N PRO A 735 -32.29 72.74 -5.83
CA PRO A 735 -33.68 73.10 -6.07
C PRO A 735 -34.29 72.09 -7.06
N ALA A 736 -35.60 71.83 -6.95
CA ALA A 736 -36.31 70.86 -7.78
C ALA A 736 -35.91 70.95 -9.26
N ALA A 737 -35.45 69.84 -9.82
CA ALA A 737 -34.95 69.79 -11.19
C ALA A 737 -36.07 70.18 -12.18
N THR A 738 -35.90 71.32 -12.86
CA THR A 738 -36.63 71.61 -14.09
C THR A 738 -35.65 71.52 -15.25
N VAL A 739 -35.42 70.31 -15.77
CA VAL A 739 -35.21 69.99 -17.20
C VAL A 739 -35.33 68.47 -17.32
N VAL A 740 -36.46 67.98 -17.82
CA VAL A 740 -36.55 66.63 -18.39
C VAL A 740 -35.85 66.67 -19.74
N LYS A 741 -34.72 65.97 -19.89
CA LYS A 741 -34.22 65.58 -21.20
C LYS A 741 -34.72 64.17 -21.50
N THR A 742 -35.76 64.10 -22.32
CA THR A 742 -36.18 62.86 -22.97
C THR A 742 -35.15 62.49 -24.03
N LEU A 743 -34.55 61.30 -23.92
CA LEU A 743 -33.91 60.65 -25.06
C LEU A 743 -35.05 60.18 -25.98
N SER A 744 -35.28 60.91 -27.06
CA SER A 744 -36.18 60.44 -28.13
C SER A 744 -35.48 59.33 -28.90
N GLU A 745 -36.03 58.11 -28.83
CA GLU A 745 -35.72 57.03 -29.76
C GLU A 745 -36.02 57.46 -31.19
N LYS A 746 -34.97 57.71 -31.98
CA LYS A 746 -34.91 57.44 -33.43
C LYS A 746 -33.49 57.70 -33.93
N GLN A 747 -32.60 56.75 -33.71
CA GLN A 747 -31.62 56.36 -34.73
C GLN A 747 -31.54 54.83 -34.72
N SER A 748 -32.27 54.26 -35.66
CA SER A 748 -32.14 52.89 -36.12
C SER A 748 -30.68 52.60 -36.48
N ILE A 749 -29.99 51.81 -35.67
CA ILE A 749 -28.76 51.15 -36.10
C ILE A 749 -29.22 49.94 -36.92
N SER A 750 -29.30 50.13 -38.24
CA SER A 750 -29.37 49.02 -39.19
C SER A 750 -28.03 48.28 -39.16
N MET A 751 -28.06 46.98 -38.87
CA MET A 751 -27.00 46.06 -39.24
C MET A 751 -26.95 46.01 -40.78
N GLY A 752 -25.99 46.73 -41.37
CA GLY A 752 -25.61 46.62 -42.77
C GLY A 752 -24.27 45.91 -42.86
N ALA A 753 -24.26 44.75 -43.49
CA ALA A 753 -23.10 43.92 -43.74
C ALA A 753 -22.10 44.56 -44.72
N SER A 754 -20.86 44.04 -44.63
CA SER A 754 -19.83 43.90 -45.66
C SER A 754 -19.20 45.16 -46.27
N SER A 755 -17.89 45.32 -46.13
CA SER A 755 -16.91 44.79 -47.12
C SER A 755 -15.54 45.46 -46.95
N PHE A 756 -14.50 44.65 -46.79
CA PHE A 756 -13.12 45.04 -47.01
C PHE A 756 -12.87 45.18 -48.53
N HIS A 757 -12.46 46.36 -48.99
CA HIS A 757 -11.65 46.53 -50.20
C HIS A 757 -10.63 47.64 -49.89
N ARG A 758 -9.34 47.30 -49.80
CA ARG A 758 -8.33 47.35 -50.89
C ARG A 758 -8.15 48.77 -51.42
N ASP A 759 -7.20 49.47 -50.80
CA ASP A 759 -6.46 50.53 -51.48
C ASP A 759 -5.39 49.91 -52.36
N SER A 760 -5.46 50.28 -53.62
CA SER A 760 -4.45 50.14 -54.66
C SER A 760 -3.50 51.32 -54.61
N SER A 761 -2.19 51.05 -54.62
CA SER A 761 -1.21 51.93 -55.24
C SER A 761 -0.11 51.08 -55.88
N ASP A 762 0.01 51.24 -57.18
CA ASP A 762 1.03 50.69 -58.08
C ASP A 762 2.47 51.06 -57.68
N SER A 763 3.34 50.05 -57.64
CA SER A 763 4.68 49.97 -58.26
C SER A 763 5.46 48.79 -57.71
#